data_AF-A0A101HN14-F1
#
_entry.id   AF-A0A101HN14-F1
#
_cell.length_a   1.000
_cell.length_b   1.000
_cell.length_c   1.000
_cell.angle_alpha   90.00
_cell.angle_beta   90.00
_cell.angle_gamma   90.00
#
_symmetry.space_group_name_H-M   'P 1'
#
loop_
_entity.id
_entity.type
_entity.pdbx_description
1 polymer ?
#
loop_
_entity_poly.entity_id
_entity_poly.type
_entity_poly.pdbx_seq_one_letter_code
_entity_poly.pdbx_strand_id
1 'polypeptide(L)'
;MPAIKTESYDQDLKVLLVAQDSTLSQLVSDFFYQQQIAIRRSPLLEDDSHNFVRTQLDQNQFYKIVVILNFSQPFDPNNSQNQKLLDLLLKNNTPKIFVVRLSSKIDSTIDLCDDWKNQTFLEDSLINHIYQNGENCKILMGLDIIDSNSPLLQPYRSILQATANGFLLDPQCEIYPCSVKDFFESIKRELMRPFSSHYYIRGQGITTEELCLKLKLFFQSFFNKSLQCLDVDTTSIVRLEKKEDIVEVVIGCEKDNLVQEISQAADLQLMKVDPTKLSTLAGNHRHLSTQLSKPFKQRGDDFEFEITKKTDFIKENTTKIIGSNQHVSKSAEHTATTSGDSQINDVSLKKEKNEESVKNKDKPKLNVSTEFNQEVTQSANISFDDRVGKLFLSERTNLKTKRRSTKANIITRIKRKSKNKQFVFFAGLALLFLGLMFGLGVMFLSIGYHKAEKTLISNISAYRTGDISSFQKPIGLSWGAKILDKILDLKLIDNSFVVEEIGERLNNSILLLNKLEEDSRLIYGHLFGIDFSENLNSSDSNKPLESHPIGQLIKNYQGSLENALSELLELQMELESQNAAHFSSELGNQMSILSDEIKSSTNKLRSLGQLSPILPDLLAVGEKKNYYVLLQDNQELRPTGGFLQAVAAVTIEDGRITDHQVYTVNAIDLRVLGNLNASPEIETFLGESRLHLRDANWDPD
;
A
#
# COMPACT_ATOMS: atom_id res chain seq x y z
N MET A 1 49.52 17.50 59.53
CA MET A 1 49.17 18.16 58.24
C MET A 1 50.46 18.49 57.51
N PRO A 2 50.81 17.78 56.42
CA PRO A 2 51.44 18.44 55.28
C PRO A 2 50.36 19.26 54.53
N ALA A 3 50.75 20.29 53.80
CA ALA A 3 49.81 21.04 52.96
C ALA A 3 49.45 20.22 51.72
N ILE A 4 48.15 19.99 51.49
CA ILE A 4 47.67 19.57 50.17
C ILE A 4 47.90 20.77 49.25
N LYS A 5 48.71 20.60 48.20
CA LYS A 5 48.77 21.58 47.12
C LYS A 5 47.39 21.66 46.48
N THR A 6 46.77 22.83 46.52
CA THR A 6 45.68 23.16 45.59
C THR A 6 46.29 23.39 44.22
N GLU A 7 46.56 22.30 43.50
CA GLU A 7 46.85 22.39 42.07
C GLU A 7 45.58 22.88 41.38
N SER A 8 45.69 24.00 40.66
CA SER A 8 44.57 24.64 40.00
C SER A 8 44.17 23.79 38.80
N TYR A 9 43.20 22.90 39.00
CA TYR A 9 42.60 22.08 37.94
C TYR A 9 41.69 22.94 37.05
N ASP A 10 42.32 23.87 36.33
CA ASP A 10 41.75 24.62 35.22
C ASP A 10 41.76 23.72 33.96
N GLN A 11 41.14 22.55 34.11
CA GLN A 11 41.02 21.52 33.06
C GLN A 11 39.56 21.46 32.60
N ASP A 12 39.32 21.85 31.34
CA ASP A 12 38.03 21.64 30.68
C ASP A 12 37.57 20.20 30.89
N LEU A 13 36.45 20.00 31.60
CA LEU A 13 35.87 18.67 31.77
C LEU A 13 35.45 18.15 30.39
N LYS A 14 36.05 17.02 29.98
CA LYS A 14 35.84 16.40 28.67
C LYS A 14 35.13 15.07 28.80
N VAL A 15 34.09 14.87 28.00
CA VAL A 15 33.40 13.59 27.83
C VAL A 15 33.75 12.99 26.46
N LEU A 16 34.12 11.71 26.44
CA LEU A 16 34.21 10.93 25.21
C LEU A 16 32.85 10.27 24.96
N LEU A 17 32.16 10.69 23.90
CA LEU A 17 30.89 10.12 23.47
C LEU A 17 31.13 9.13 22.32
N VAL A 18 31.08 7.84 22.61
CA VAL A 18 31.22 6.77 21.61
C VAL A 18 29.82 6.32 21.20
N ALA A 19 29.39 6.76 20.02
CA ALA A 19 28.02 6.59 19.56
C ALA A 19 27.95 6.58 18.03
N GLN A 20 26.79 6.18 17.49
CA GLN A 20 26.37 6.63 16.17
C GLN A 20 25.48 7.87 16.32
N ASP A 21 25.28 8.61 15.23
CA ASP A 21 24.28 9.67 15.22
C ASP A 21 22.87 9.07 15.35
N SER A 22 22.10 9.66 16.26
CA SER A 22 20.74 9.30 16.67
C SER A 22 20.14 10.47 17.46
N THR A 23 18.82 10.49 17.66
CA THR A 23 18.19 11.51 18.51
C THR A 23 18.79 11.50 19.92
N LEU A 24 19.12 10.31 20.47
CA LEU A 24 19.72 10.23 21.81
C LEU A 24 21.15 10.76 21.86
N SER A 25 22.01 10.47 20.88
CA SER A 25 23.40 10.96 20.91
C SER A 25 23.50 12.48 20.69
N GLN A 26 22.49 13.07 20.02
CA GLN A 26 22.27 14.52 20.00
C GLN A 26 21.84 15.04 21.38
N LEU A 27 20.73 14.55 21.96
CA LEU A 27 20.24 14.96 23.29
C LEU A 27 21.31 14.85 24.40
N VAL A 28 22.08 13.77 24.41
CA VAL A 28 23.21 13.56 25.34
C VAL A 28 24.32 14.59 25.09
N SER A 29 24.59 14.96 23.83
CA SER A 29 25.56 16.02 23.51
C SER A 29 25.08 17.37 24.05
N ASP A 30 23.87 17.76 23.71
CA ASP A 30 23.33 19.10 24.02
C ASP A 30 23.23 19.32 25.53
N PHE A 31 22.89 18.27 26.29
CA PHE A 31 22.92 18.31 27.75
C PHE A 31 24.31 18.55 28.34
N PHE A 32 25.36 17.85 27.87
CA PHE A 32 26.72 18.10 28.36
C PHE A 32 27.20 19.51 27.96
N TYR A 33 26.88 20.00 26.76
CA TYR A 33 27.16 21.38 26.37
C TYR A 33 26.43 22.40 27.26
N GLN A 34 25.17 22.17 27.63
CA GLN A 34 24.43 22.99 28.60
C GLN A 34 25.06 22.97 30.00
N GLN A 35 25.74 21.88 30.38
CA GLN A 35 26.52 21.81 31.62
C GLN A 35 27.95 22.40 31.49
N GLN A 36 28.27 23.07 30.38
CA GLN A 36 29.61 23.61 30.07
C GLN A 36 30.72 22.53 30.01
N ILE A 37 30.35 21.30 29.67
CA ILE A 37 31.27 20.16 29.54
C ILE A 37 31.59 19.93 28.06
N ALA A 38 32.88 19.89 27.74
CA ALA A 38 33.35 19.71 26.37
C ALA A 38 33.20 18.24 25.92
N ILE A 39 32.95 18.01 24.63
CA ILE A 39 32.64 16.68 24.10
C ILE A 39 33.57 16.34 22.94
N ARG A 40 34.09 15.11 22.93
CA ARG A 40 34.65 14.47 21.75
C ARG A 40 33.71 13.34 21.34
N ARG A 41 33.14 13.42 20.14
CA ARG A 41 32.43 12.28 19.54
C ARG A 41 33.44 11.28 18.95
N SER A 42 33.05 10.01 18.93
CA SER A 42 33.73 8.93 18.24
C SER A 42 32.69 8.01 17.62
N PRO A 43 32.93 7.48 16.40
CA PRO A 43 32.10 6.41 15.87
C PRO A 43 32.17 5.16 16.74
N LEU A 44 31.13 4.32 16.61
CA LEU A 44 30.91 3.11 17.39
C LEU A 44 30.90 1.82 16.55
N LEU A 45 30.66 1.93 15.24
CA LEU A 45 30.51 0.79 14.30
C LEU A 45 31.15 1.06 12.92
N GLU A 46 31.95 2.12 12.76
CA GLU A 46 32.73 2.37 11.53
C GLU A 46 33.98 1.49 11.50
N ASP A 47 34.51 1.24 10.30
CA ASP A 47 35.78 0.55 10.12
C ASP A 47 36.90 1.26 10.90
N ASP A 48 37.61 0.46 11.70
CA ASP A 48 38.67 0.89 12.62
C ASP A 48 38.29 1.90 13.73
N SER A 49 36.99 1.99 14.10
CA SER A 49 36.52 2.76 15.28
C SER A 49 37.35 2.50 16.55
N HIS A 50 37.88 1.27 16.70
CA HIS A 50 38.72 0.88 17.85
C HIS A 50 40.04 1.66 17.93
N ASN A 51 40.68 1.99 16.79
CA ASN A 51 41.89 2.82 16.76
C ASN A 51 41.56 4.30 16.91
N PHE A 52 40.40 4.76 16.41
CA PHE A 52 39.96 6.13 16.65
C PHE A 52 39.74 6.38 18.15
N VAL A 53 39.00 5.50 18.83
CA VAL A 53 38.80 5.56 20.29
C VAL A 53 40.13 5.49 21.04
N ARG A 54 41.03 4.57 20.67
CA ARG A 54 42.39 4.50 21.25
C ARG A 54 43.12 5.83 21.11
N THR A 55 43.15 6.39 19.91
CA THR A 55 43.81 7.67 19.59
C THR A 55 43.24 8.82 20.41
N GLN A 56 41.90 8.89 20.59
CA GLN A 56 41.28 9.90 21.46
C GLN A 56 41.72 9.75 22.93
N LEU A 57 41.71 8.51 23.46
CA LEU A 57 42.08 8.19 24.84
C LEU A 57 43.57 8.42 25.13
N ASP A 58 44.45 8.16 24.16
CA ASP A 58 45.90 8.40 24.28
C ASP A 58 46.24 9.91 24.21
N GLN A 59 45.43 10.71 23.50
CA GLN A 59 45.66 12.14 23.31
C GLN A 59 44.96 13.05 24.33
N ASN A 60 43.92 12.59 25.02
CA ASN A 60 43.09 13.42 25.90
C ASN A 60 42.83 12.72 27.24
N GLN A 61 42.89 13.48 28.33
CA GLN A 61 42.27 13.07 29.59
C GLN A 61 40.77 13.35 29.54
N PHE A 62 39.96 12.35 29.87
CA PHE A 62 38.50 12.45 29.92
C PHE A 62 38.00 12.30 31.36
N TYR A 63 37.00 13.10 31.71
CA TYR A 63 36.26 12.99 32.96
C TYR A 63 35.38 11.72 32.97
N LYS A 64 34.77 11.39 31.82
CA LYS A 64 33.85 10.28 31.66
C LYS A 64 33.77 9.82 30.21
N ILE A 65 33.54 8.54 29.99
CA ILE A 65 33.17 7.96 28.69
C ILE A 65 31.67 7.65 28.73
N VAL A 66 30.93 8.02 27.69
CA VAL A 66 29.53 7.63 27.49
C VAL A 66 29.44 6.84 26.19
N VAL A 67 28.85 5.65 26.24
CA VAL A 67 28.73 4.72 25.11
C VAL A 67 27.25 4.46 24.86
N ILE A 68 26.76 4.74 23.64
CA ILE A 68 25.32 4.64 23.31
C ILE A 68 25.08 3.47 22.34
N LEU A 69 24.54 2.36 22.87
CA LEU A 69 24.39 1.08 22.17
C LEU A 69 22.93 0.82 21.75
N ASN A 70 22.75 0.23 20.58
CA ASN A 70 21.47 -0.22 20.01
C ASN A 70 20.45 0.86 19.62
N PHE A 71 20.80 2.15 19.57
CA PHE A 71 19.84 3.22 19.23
C PHE A 71 19.61 3.38 17.72
N SER A 72 20.66 3.55 16.92
CA SER A 72 20.55 3.68 15.46
C SER A 72 20.45 2.31 14.76
N GLN A 73 21.21 1.32 15.24
CA GLN A 73 21.18 -0.07 14.77
C GLN A 73 21.70 -1.03 15.87
N PRO A 74 21.42 -2.35 15.79
CA PRO A 74 21.89 -3.32 16.78
C PRO A 74 23.42 -3.47 16.80
N PHE A 75 24.01 -3.54 18.00
CA PHE A 75 25.43 -3.81 18.21
C PHE A 75 25.68 -5.31 18.36
N ASP A 76 26.36 -5.94 17.42
CA ASP A 76 26.78 -7.34 17.54
C ASP A 76 28.07 -7.49 18.38
N PRO A 77 28.05 -8.14 19.55
CA PRO A 77 29.24 -8.43 20.35
C PRO A 77 30.12 -9.57 19.79
N ASN A 78 29.73 -10.25 18.70
CA ASN A 78 30.53 -11.31 18.08
C ASN A 78 31.48 -10.79 16.98
N ASN A 79 31.19 -9.62 16.40
CA ASN A 79 32.04 -8.98 15.41
C ASN A 79 33.41 -8.62 15.99
N SER A 80 34.49 -9.07 15.32
CA SER A 80 35.86 -8.92 15.81
C SER A 80 36.36 -7.48 16.00
N GLN A 81 35.77 -6.48 15.34
CA GLN A 81 36.10 -5.06 15.56
C GLN A 81 35.33 -4.50 16.77
N ASN A 82 34.04 -4.84 16.88
CA ASN A 82 33.19 -4.51 18.02
C ASN A 82 33.76 -5.08 19.32
N GLN A 83 34.26 -6.32 19.28
CA GLN A 83 34.98 -6.94 20.38
C GLN A 83 36.20 -6.13 20.81
N LYS A 84 37.11 -5.75 19.89
CA LYS A 84 38.30 -4.94 20.22
C LYS A 84 37.93 -3.58 20.82
N LEU A 85 36.87 -2.96 20.33
CA LEU A 85 36.37 -1.68 20.83
C LEU A 85 35.79 -1.83 22.24
N LEU A 86 34.95 -2.85 22.46
CA LEU A 86 34.35 -3.14 23.75
C LEU A 86 35.42 -3.52 24.80
N ASP A 87 36.40 -4.34 24.41
CA ASP A 87 37.59 -4.69 25.21
C ASP A 87 38.36 -3.42 25.63
N LEU A 88 38.64 -2.53 24.68
CA LEU A 88 39.36 -1.27 24.91
C LEU A 88 38.62 -0.36 25.89
N LEU A 89 37.29 -0.25 25.74
CA LEU A 89 36.44 0.58 26.60
C LEU A 89 36.31 -0.01 28.01
N LEU A 90 36.13 -1.33 28.14
CA LEU A 90 35.98 -2.00 29.44
C LEU A 90 37.29 -2.00 30.22
N LYS A 91 38.44 -2.22 29.55
CA LYS A 91 39.79 -2.24 30.17
C LYS A 91 40.37 -0.84 30.45
N ASN A 92 39.68 0.24 30.07
CA ASN A 92 40.11 1.60 30.39
C ASN A 92 39.68 2.01 31.81
N ASN A 93 40.54 2.70 32.56
CA ASN A 93 40.26 3.09 33.95
C ASN A 93 39.29 4.28 34.09
N THR A 94 38.99 5.00 33.00
CA THR A 94 38.09 6.17 33.02
C THR A 94 36.66 5.76 33.39
N PRO A 95 35.98 6.52 34.27
CA PRO A 95 34.54 6.42 34.52
C PRO A 95 33.73 6.19 33.23
N LYS A 96 32.97 5.09 33.14
CA LYS A 96 32.24 4.72 31.91
C LYS A 96 30.74 4.48 32.14
N ILE A 97 29.89 5.07 31.29
CA ILE A 97 28.44 4.85 31.29
C ILE A 97 28.02 4.26 29.95
N PHE A 98 27.44 3.06 29.98
CA PHE A 98 26.79 2.45 28.83
C PHE A 98 25.29 2.76 28.88
N VAL A 99 24.77 3.43 27.86
CA VAL A 99 23.35 3.65 27.65
C VAL A 99 22.90 2.66 26.57
N VAL A 100 21.98 1.76 26.90
CA VAL A 100 21.69 0.59 26.06
C VAL A 100 20.20 0.46 25.82
N ARG A 101 19.78 0.48 24.56
CA ARG A 101 18.43 0.06 24.17
C ARG A 101 18.35 -1.47 24.23
N LEU A 102 17.25 -1.96 24.80
CA LEU A 102 16.85 -3.38 24.82
C LEU A 102 15.45 -3.52 24.22
N SER A 103 15.16 -4.69 23.65
CA SER A 103 13.79 -5.06 23.24
C SER A 103 13.12 -6.01 24.24
N SER A 104 11.79 -6.04 24.30
CA SER A 104 11.06 -7.09 25.04
C SER A 104 11.45 -8.48 24.52
N LYS A 105 11.52 -9.46 25.44
CA LYS A 105 12.04 -10.79 25.13
C LYS A 105 10.92 -11.77 24.83
N ILE A 106 11.04 -12.47 23.71
CA ILE A 106 10.11 -13.52 23.28
C ILE A 106 10.86 -14.84 23.06
N ASP A 107 10.15 -15.95 23.16
CA ASP A 107 10.51 -17.19 22.47
C ASP A 107 9.33 -17.69 21.63
N SER A 108 9.64 -18.20 20.45
CA SER A 108 8.67 -18.65 19.43
C SER A 108 9.32 -19.70 18.53
N THR A 109 8.51 -20.60 17.99
CA THR A 109 8.93 -21.61 16.99
C THR A 109 8.64 -21.17 15.55
N ILE A 110 8.47 -19.87 15.31
CA ILE A 110 8.06 -19.30 14.02
C ILE A 110 9.20 -18.43 13.47
N ASP A 111 9.71 -18.79 12.29
CA ASP A 111 10.87 -18.18 11.61
C ASP A 111 10.80 -16.64 11.48
N LEU A 112 9.59 -16.07 11.49
CA LEU A 112 9.35 -14.62 11.38
C LEU A 112 9.68 -13.85 12.69
N CYS A 113 9.99 -14.56 13.76
CA CYS A 113 10.49 -14.01 15.03
C CYS A 113 11.99 -14.26 15.26
N ASP A 114 12.69 -14.98 14.38
CA ASP A 114 14.08 -15.37 14.62
C ASP A 114 15.02 -14.17 14.74
N ASP A 115 14.88 -13.13 13.91
CA ASP A 115 15.67 -11.89 14.02
C ASP A 115 15.50 -11.21 15.40
N TRP A 116 14.29 -11.26 15.97
CA TRP A 116 13.99 -10.70 17.28
C TRP A 116 14.54 -11.57 18.42
N LYS A 117 14.44 -12.91 18.31
CA LYS A 117 15.08 -13.86 19.22
C LYS A 117 16.61 -13.71 19.21
N ASN A 118 17.20 -13.58 18.03
CA ASN A 118 18.64 -13.39 17.85
C ASN A 118 19.08 -12.03 18.44
N GLN A 119 18.40 -10.93 18.11
CA GLN A 119 18.73 -9.61 18.68
C GLN A 119 18.63 -9.62 20.22
N THR A 120 17.55 -10.14 20.79
CA THR A 120 17.37 -10.16 22.26
C THR A 120 18.41 -11.05 22.96
N PHE A 121 18.85 -12.14 22.34
CA PHE A 121 19.98 -12.96 22.82
C PHE A 121 21.31 -12.20 22.78
N LEU A 122 21.62 -11.48 21.69
CA LEU A 122 22.84 -10.66 21.58
C LEU A 122 22.85 -9.52 22.59
N GLU A 123 21.71 -8.87 22.80
CA GLU A 123 21.51 -7.85 23.83
C GLU A 123 21.75 -8.39 25.25
N ASP A 124 21.21 -9.57 25.60
CA ASP A 124 21.46 -10.21 26.90
C ASP A 124 22.94 -10.59 27.07
N SER A 125 23.60 -11.09 26.00
CA SER A 125 25.02 -11.41 25.99
C SER A 125 25.88 -10.16 26.22
N LEU A 126 25.58 -9.06 25.53
CA LEU A 126 26.24 -7.77 25.64
C LEU A 126 26.12 -7.18 27.06
N ILE A 127 24.91 -7.16 27.63
CA ILE A 127 24.68 -6.67 29.00
C ILE A 127 25.44 -7.52 30.02
N ASN A 128 25.40 -8.85 29.91
CA ASN A 128 26.14 -9.73 30.82
C ASN A 128 27.66 -9.55 30.67
N HIS A 129 28.19 -9.38 29.46
CA HIS A 129 29.61 -9.13 29.22
C HIS A 129 30.07 -7.80 29.84
N ILE A 130 29.31 -6.70 29.66
CA ILE A 130 29.59 -5.39 30.27
C ILE A 130 29.51 -5.50 31.80
N TYR A 131 28.51 -6.19 32.34
CA TYR A 131 28.33 -6.38 33.79
C TYR A 131 29.46 -7.20 34.42
N GLN A 132 29.99 -8.22 33.72
CA GLN A 132 31.05 -9.09 34.25
C GLN A 132 32.45 -8.49 34.15
N ASN A 133 32.72 -7.63 33.16
CA ASN A 133 34.06 -7.13 32.84
C ASN A 133 34.22 -5.60 32.99
N GLY A 134 33.15 -4.88 33.35
CA GLY A 134 33.14 -3.42 33.42
C GLY A 134 33.48 -2.86 34.80
N GLU A 135 34.77 -2.72 35.13
CA GLU A 135 35.18 -1.92 36.29
C GLU A 135 34.78 -0.45 36.12
N ASN A 136 34.32 0.19 37.21
CA ASN A 136 33.82 1.59 37.24
C ASN A 136 32.79 1.89 36.13
N CYS A 137 31.88 0.95 35.92
CA CYS A 137 30.82 0.99 34.91
C CYS A 137 29.46 1.35 35.52
N LYS A 138 28.68 2.17 34.80
CA LYS A 138 27.23 2.30 34.99
C LYS A 138 26.53 1.80 33.74
N ILE A 139 25.39 1.14 33.90
CA ILE A 139 24.54 0.75 32.78
C ILE A 139 23.16 1.39 32.97
N LEU A 140 22.70 2.10 31.94
CA LEU A 140 21.41 2.78 31.86
C LEU A 140 20.63 2.12 30.72
N MET A 141 19.81 1.14 31.06
CA MET A 141 19.07 0.30 30.11
C MET A 141 17.68 0.88 29.88
N GLY A 142 17.23 0.95 28.63
CA GLY A 142 15.85 1.32 28.30
C GLY A 142 15.19 0.25 27.42
N LEU A 143 14.02 -0.22 27.85
CA LEU A 143 13.24 -1.23 27.14
C LEU A 143 12.30 -0.56 26.11
N ASP A 144 12.16 -1.18 24.93
CA ASP A 144 11.14 -0.87 23.93
C ASP A 144 11.06 0.61 23.52
N ILE A 145 12.21 1.29 23.49
CA ILE A 145 12.32 2.71 23.16
C ILE A 145 11.82 2.97 21.72
N ILE A 146 11.25 4.14 21.46
CA ILE A 146 10.89 4.61 20.13
C ILE A 146 11.64 5.92 19.84
N ASP A 147 12.18 6.02 18.63
CA ASP A 147 12.84 7.22 18.10
C ASP A 147 12.32 7.40 16.67
N SER A 148 11.50 8.44 16.45
CA SER A 148 10.86 8.73 15.15
C SER A 148 11.87 8.97 14.01
N ASN A 149 13.12 9.27 14.36
CA ASN A 149 14.16 9.69 13.42
C ASN A 149 15.21 8.59 13.15
N SER A 150 15.06 7.43 13.78
CA SER A 150 15.96 6.27 13.64
C SER A 150 15.23 5.08 13.00
N PRO A 151 15.94 4.15 12.33
CA PRO A 151 15.32 2.97 11.73
C PRO A 151 14.50 2.14 12.72
N LEU A 152 13.33 1.63 12.29
CA LEU A 152 12.50 0.81 13.16
C LEU A 152 13.22 -0.50 13.58
N LEU A 153 13.51 -0.60 14.88
CA LEU A 153 14.09 -1.76 15.55
C LEU A 153 13.01 -2.61 16.26
N GLN A 154 13.43 -3.73 16.84
CA GLN A 154 12.54 -4.59 17.62
C GLN A 154 12.03 -3.88 18.90
N PRO A 155 10.80 -4.18 19.37
CA PRO A 155 9.86 -5.20 18.87
C PRO A 155 9.05 -4.77 17.62
N TYR A 156 8.98 -3.46 17.36
CA TYR A 156 8.09 -2.88 16.36
C TYR A 156 8.39 -3.34 14.93
N ARG A 157 9.67 -3.57 14.61
CA ARG A 157 10.10 -4.12 13.31
C ARG A 157 9.38 -5.42 12.97
N SER A 158 9.40 -6.42 13.86
CA SER A 158 8.73 -7.70 13.60
C SER A 158 7.20 -7.66 13.65
N ILE A 159 6.60 -6.63 14.26
CA ILE A 159 5.14 -6.38 14.20
C ILE A 159 4.75 -5.81 12.82
N LEU A 160 5.52 -4.84 12.30
CA LEU A 160 5.23 -4.15 11.05
C LEU A 160 5.82 -4.81 9.79
N GLN A 161 6.71 -5.81 9.90
CA GLN A 161 7.46 -6.40 8.78
C GLN A 161 6.63 -6.94 7.60
N ALA A 162 5.34 -7.25 7.80
CA ALA A 162 4.42 -7.75 6.78
C ALA A 162 3.44 -6.68 6.24
N THR A 163 3.61 -5.41 6.60
CA THR A 163 2.65 -4.35 6.25
C THR A 163 2.57 -4.07 4.75
N ALA A 164 3.64 -4.27 3.97
CA ALA A 164 3.57 -4.22 2.50
C ALA A 164 2.79 -5.40 1.89
N ASN A 165 2.61 -6.50 2.63
CA ASN A 165 1.76 -7.63 2.24
C ASN A 165 0.29 -7.48 2.72
N GLY A 166 -0.04 -6.39 3.42
CA GLY A 166 -1.39 -6.15 3.98
C GLY A 166 -1.61 -6.68 5.40
N PHE A 167 -0.55 -7.09 6.10
CA PHE A 167 -0.65 -7.73 7.43
C PHE A 167 0.13 -7.00 8.53
N LEU A 168 -0.41 -7.05 9.76
CA LEU A 168 0.33 -6.84 11.01
C LEU A 168 0.54 -8.22 11.65
N LEU A 169 1.72 -8.44 12.22
CA LEU A 169 2.01 -9.67 12.96
C LEU A 169 1.85 -9.41 14.45
N ASP A 170 0.92 -10.12 15.10
CA ASP A 170 0.66 -10.00 16.53
C ASP A 170 1.36 -11.16 17.27
N PRO A 171 2.50 -10.93 17.95
CA PRO A 171 3.22 -11.96 18.71
C PRO A 171 2.53 -12.39 20.01
N GLN A 172 1.31 -11.92 20.31
CA GLN A 172 0.52 -12.29 21.49
C GLN A 172 1.26 -12.05 22.82
N CYS A 173 2.05 -10.97 22.91
CA CYS A 173 2.90 -10.63 24.07
C CYS A 173 2.58 -9.25 24.68
N GLU A 174 3.29 -8.88 25.74
CA GLU A 174 3.28 -7.53 26.33
C GLU A 174 4.62 -6.84 26.05
N ILE A 175 4.56 -5.55 25.71
CA ILE A 175 5.72 -4.67 25.48
C ILE A 175 5.54 -3.36 26.28
N TYR A 176 6.63 -2.61 26.49
CA TYR A 176 6.65 -1.51 27.47
C TYR A 176 7.19 -0.19 26.86
N PRO A 177 6.48 0.40 25.88
CA PRO A 177 6.95 1.50 25.04
C PRO A 177 7.34 2.77 25.80
N CYS A 178 8.43 3.40 25.39
CA CYS A 178 8.89 4.69 25.92
C CYS A 178 9.48 5.56 24.78
N SER A 179 9.18 6.85 24.71
CA SER A 179 9.83 7.71 23.71
C SER A 179 11.31 7.93 24.08
N VAL A 180 12.16 8.16 23.08
CA VAL A 180 13.58 8.49 23.30
C VAL A 180 13.77 9.76 24.13
N LYS A 181 12.80 10.68 24.09
CA LYS A 181 12.79 11.92 24.88
C LYS A 181 12.48 11.64 26.35
N ASP A 182 11.43 10.87 26.65
CA ASP A 182 11.05 10.50 28.02
C ASP A 182 12.13 9.64 28.69
N PHE A 183 12.67 8.69 27.94
CA PHE A 183 13.83 7.89 28.35
C PHE A 183 15.00 8.82 28.71
N PHE A 184 15.38 9.74 27.82
CA PHE A 184 16.46 10.70 28.06
C PHE A 184 16.21 11.58 29.29
N GLU A 185 15.00 12.14 29.45
CA GLU A 185 14.61 12.96 30.59
C GLU A 185 14.77 12.22 31.93
N SER A 186 14.46 10.92 31.95
CA SER A 186 14.65 10.08 33.14
C SER A 186 16.13 9.82 33.46
N ILE A 187 17.00 9.65 32.45
CA ILE A 187 18.40 9.28 32.65
C ILE A 187 19.38 10.45 32.72
N LYS A 188 19.03 11.66 32.25
CA LYS A 188 20.01 12.76 32.10
C LYS A 188 20.74 13.13 33.39
N ARG A 189 20.08 13.05 34.54
CA ARG A 189 20.69 13.28 35.87
C ARG A 189 21.69 12.17 36.24
N GLU A 190 21.46 10.94 35.78
CA GLU A 190 22.32 9.78 36.04
C GLU A 190 23.60 9.77 35.19
N LEU A 191 23.63 10.52 34.08
CA LEU A 191 24.84 10.77 33.27
C LEU A 191 25.91 11.55 34.06
N MET A 192 25.50 12.49 34.90
CA MET A 192 26.41 13.28 35.74
C MET A 192 26.83 12.56 37.02
N ARG A 193 25.89 11.85 37.66
CA ARG A 193 26.10 11.16 38.95
C ARG A 193 27.26 10.14 38.95
N PRO A 194 27.85 9.86 40.13
CA PRO A 194 28.83 8.79 40.30
C PRO A 194 28.21 7.40 40.17
N PHE A 195 29.06 6.37 40.26
CA PHE A 195 28.67 4.95 40.25
C PHE A 195 28.02 4.59 41.59
N SER A 196 26.76 4.15 41.54
CA SER A 196 25.97 3.80 42.73
C SER A 196 24.88 2.76 42.47
N SER A 197 24.27 2.78 41.27
CA SER A 197 23.24 1.82 40.85
C SER A 197 23.18 1.75 39.33
N HIS A 198 22.83 0.59 38.80
CA HIS A 198 22.39 0.42 37.41
C HIS A 198 20.90 0.79 37.32
N TYR A 199 20.43 1.20 36.14
CA TYR A 199 19.02 1.55 35.94
C TYR A 199 18.41 0.77 34.78
N TYR A 200 17.14 0.41 34.95
CA TYR A 200 16.30 -0.24 33.95
C TYR A 200 14.99 0.55 33.79
N ILE A 201 14.87 1.25 32.67
CA ILE A 201 13.78 2.17 32.37
C ILE A 201 12.83 1.50 31.38
N ARG A 202 11.51 1.59 31.61
CA ARG A 202 10.48 1.10 30.70
C ARG A 202 9.20 1.92 30.78
N GLY A 203 8.33 1.78 29.78
CA GLY A 203 6.99 2.32 29.83
C GLY A 203 6.02 1.53 30.71
N GLN A 204 4.78 2.02 30.74
CA GLN A 204 3.61 1.22 31.08
C GLN A 204 3.40 0.11 30.03
N GLY A 205 2.89 -1.05 30.47
CA GLY A 205 2.66 -2.19 29.58
C GLY A 205 1.52 -1.96 28.59
N ILE A 206 1.67 -2.50 27.39
CA ILE A 206 0.62 -2.61 26.37
C ILE A 206 0.73 -3.99 25.72
N THR A 207 -0.42 -4.66 25.49
CA THR A 207 -0.43 -5.91 24.73
C THR A 207 -0.22 -5.63 23.25
N THR A 208 0.38 -6.57 22.53
CA THR A 208 0.51 -6.46 21.08
C THR A 208 -0.84 -6.55 20.36
N GLU A 209 -1.86 -7.19 20.96
CA GLU A 209 -3.26 -7.12 20.50
C GLU A 209 -3.80 -5.68 20.52
N GLU A 210 -3.57 -4.92 21.60
CA GLU A 210 -4.01 -3.51 21.69
C GLU A 210 -3.23 -2.62 20.70
N LEU A 211 -1.91 -2.80 20.59
CA LEU A 211 -1.08 -2.04 19.65
C LEU A 211 -1.44 -2.36 18.18
N CYS A 212 -1.63 -3.64 17.82
CA CYS A 212 -2.03 -4.06 16.49
C CYS A 212 -3.42 -3.52 16.12
N LEU A 213 -4.36 -3.49 17.06
CA LEU A 213 -5.67 -2.87 16.86
C LEU A 213 -5.56 -1.36 16.60
N LYS A 214 -4.76 -0.64 17.41
CA LYS A 214 -4.49 0.80 17.24
C LYS A 214 -3.80 1.11 15.92
N LEU A 215 -2.74 0.37 15.57
CA LEU A 215 -2.05 0.48 14.27
C LEU A 215 -3.01 0.23 13.10
N LYS A 216 -3.81 -0.84 13.15
CA LYS A 216 -4.80 -1.15 12.10
C LYS A 216 -5.79 -0.01 11.89
N LEU A 217 -6.33 0.58 12.97
CA LEU A 217 -7.26 1.71 12.89
C LEU A 217 -6.57 2.95 12.31
N PHE A 218 -5.36 3.27 12.77
CA PHE A 218 -4.57 4.41 12.27
C PHE A 218 -4.21 4.27 10.78
N PHE A 219 -3.77 3.09 10.34
CA PHE A 219 -3.46 2.84 8.93
C PHE A 219 -4.71 2.90 8.04
N GLN A 220 -5.86 2.47 8.55
CA GLN A 220 -7.13 2.62 7.85
C GLN A 220 -7.57 4.10 7.75
N SER A 221 -7.35 4.92 8.78
CA SER A 221 -7.79 6.33 8.79
C SER A 221 -6.83 7.31 8.12
N PHE A 222 -5.51 7.12 8.26
CA PHE A 222 -4.48 8.04 7.73
C PHE A 222 -3.88 7.59 6.39
N PHE A 223 -3.78 6.28 6.14
CA PHE A 223 -3.16 5.74 4.93
C PHE A 223 -4.16 5.02 3.99
N ASN A 224 -5.47 5.05 4.28
CA ASN A 224 -6.52 4.30 3.57
C ASN A 224 -6.24 2.77 3.47
N LYS A 225 -5.33 2.25 4.32
CA LYS A 225 -4.73 0.92 4.16
C LYS A 225 -5.36 -0.06 5.15
N SER A 226 -6.27 -0.89 4.65
CA SER A 226 -6.87 -1.97 5.43
C SER A 226 -5.84 -3.07 5.72
N LEU A 227 -5.50 -3.25 6.99
CA LEU A 227 -4.56 -4.28 7.46
C LEU A 227 -5.30 -5.40 8.21
N GLN A 228 -4.83 -6.64 8.05
CA GLN A 228 -5.28 -7.79 8.85
C GLN A 228 -4.22 -8.16 9.90
N CYS A 229 -4.64 -8.49 11.11
CA CYS A 229 -3.76 -8.99 12.16
C CYS A 229 -3.62 -10.51 12.01
N LEU A 230 -2.39 -11.02 12.02
CA LEU A 230 -2.07 -12.44 12.04
C LEU A 230 -1.44 -12.80 13.38
N ASP A 231 -2.06 -13.71 14.11
CA ASP A 231 -1.51 -14.23 15.35
C ASP A 231 -0.24 -15.05 15.07
N VAL A 232 0.83 -14.68 15.76
CA VAL A 232 2.12 -15.38 15.80
C VAL A 232 2.27 -15.90 17.22
N ASP A 233 2.19 -17.22 17.39
CA ASP A 233 2.23 -17.85 18.71
C ASP A 233 3.64 -17.68 19.32
N THR A 234 3.75 -16.84 20.35
CA THR A 234 4.99 -16.62 21.11
C THR A 234 4.74 -16.67 22.61
N THR A 235 5.79 -16.98 23.35
CA THR A 235 5.81 -16.85 24.80
C THR A 235 6.62 -15.62 25.18
N SER A 236 5.98 -14.67 25.87
CA SER A 236 6.65 -13.54 26.50
C SER A 236 7.53 -14.04 27.66
N ILE A 237 8.81 -13.68 27.66
CA ILE A 237 9.76 -14.05 28.73
C ILE A 237 10.10 -12.79 29.52
N VAL A 238 10.02 -12.89 30.86
CA VAL A 238 10.44 -11.81 31.77
C VAL A 238 11.91 -11.49 31.51
N ARG A 239 12.19 -10.26 31.05
CA ARG A 239 13.54 -9.83 30.71
C ARG A 239 14.28 -9.30 31.94
N LEU A 240 15.51 -9.76 32.12
CA LEU A 240 16.41 -9.52 33.26
C LEU A 240 15.81 -10.00 34.60
N GLU A 241 16.34 -11.09 35.14
CA GLU A 241 16.03 -11.49 36.52
C GLU A 241 16.44 -10.39 37.50
N LYS A 242 15.62 -10.17 38.53
CA LYS A 242 15.73 -9.02 39.43
C LYS A 242 16.96 -9.10 40.33
N LYS A 243 18.05 -8.44 39.92
CA LYS A 243 19.24 -8.21 40.75
C LYS A 243 19.01 -7.04 41.72
N GLU A 244 19.71 -7.05 42.86
CA GLU A 244 19.56 -6.06 43.93
C GLU A 244 20.15 -4.67 43.61
N ASP A 245 21.01 -4.59 42.58
CA ASP A 245 21.77 -3.39 42.18
C ASP A 245 21.15 -2.63 40.98
N ILE A 246 20.06 -3.17 40.40
CA ILE A 246 19.33 -2.59 39.27
C ILE A 246 18.07 -1.89 39.78
N VAL A 247 18.00 -0.57 39.59
CA VAL A 247 16.82 0.25 39.90
C VAL A 247 15.87 0.27 38.70
N GLU A 248 14.70 -0.33 38.87
CA GLU A 248 13.61 -0.28 37.89
C GLU A 248 12.87 1.06 37.97
N VAL A 249 12.61 1.69 36.82
CA VAL A 249 11.86 2.95 36.67
C VAL A 249 10.79 2.77 35.60
N VAL A 250 9.54 3.06 35.97
CA VAL A 250 8.38 3.01 35.06
C VAL A 250 7.94 4.42 34.72
N ILE A 251 7.85 4.74 33.43
CA ILE A 251 7.41 6.03 32.91
C ILE A 251 6.00 5.88 32.28
N GLY A 252 5.20 6.94 32.31
CA GLY A 252 3.97 7.02 31.53
C GLY A 252 4.25 6.98 30.02
N CYS A 253 3.30 6.49 29.23
CA CYS A 253 3.37 6.52 27.77
C CYS A 253 2.02 7.00 27.23
N GLU A 254 2.02 8.05 26.40
CA GLU A 254 0.81 8.49 25.70
C GLU A 254 0.51 7.54 24.54
N LYS A 255 -0.37 6.56 24.82
CA LYS A 255 -0.73 5.43 23.94
C LYS A 255 -1.27 5.81 22.55
N ASP A 256 -1.51 7.08 22.26
CA ASP A 256 -2.00 7.55 20.95
C ASP A 256 -0.86 8.12 20.11
N ASN A 257 0.01 8.98 20.69
CA ASN A 257 1.26 9.44 20.06
C ASN A 257 2.16 8.25 19.68
N LEU A 258 2.18 7.21 20.52
CA LEU A 258 2.82 5.91 20.31
C LEU A 258 2.67 5.37 18.87
N VAL A 259 1.44 5.42 18.34
CA VAL A 259 1.10 4.86 17.03
C VAL A 259 1.68 5.71 15.90
N GLN A 260 1.68 7.03 16.09
CA GLN A 260 2.25 7.99 15.14
C GLN A 260 3.78 7.88 15.09
N GLU A 261 4.48 7.81 16.24
CA GLU A 261 5.94 7.68 16.27
C GLU A 261 6.41 6.36 15.61
N ILE A 262 5.73 5.23 15.90
CA ILE A 262 6.01 3.94 15.26
C ILE A 262 5.79 4.03 13.74
N SER A 263 4.73 4.70 13.29
CA SER A 263 4.40 4.85 11.87
C SER A 263 5.38 5.79 11.14
N GLN A 264 5.96 6.77 11.83
CA GLN A 264 6.96 7.68 11.27
C GLN A 264 8.34 7.02 11.10
N ALA A 265 8.75 6.18 12.05
CA ALA A 265 10.02 5.42 11.97
C ALA A 265 10.00 4.23 10.99
N ALA A 266 8.83 3.90 10.42
CA ALA A 266 8.63 2.69 9.62
C ALA A 266 8.67 2.97 8.10
N ASP A 267 9.67 2.43 7.40
CA ASP A 267 9.62 2.35 5.94
C ASP A 267 8.61 1.27 5.49
N LEU A 268 7.38 1.71 5.23
CA LEU A 268 6.25 0.85 4.88
C LEU A 268 6.37 0.19 3.48
N GLN A 269 7.36 0.57 2.67
CA GLN A 269 7.62 -0.05 1.36
C GLN A 269 8.63 -1.20 1.49
N LEU A 270 9.65 -1.04 2.36
CA LEU A 270 10.64 -2.08 2.66
C LEU A 270 10.13 -3.17 3.61
N MET A 271 9.07 -2.91 4.39
CA MET A 271 8.43 -3.88 5.29
C MET A 271 7.60 -4.93 4.54
N LYS A 272 8.28 -5.81 3.78
CA LYS A 272 7.69 -6.89 2.97
C LYS A 272 8.28 -8.26 3.30
N VAL A 273 7.43 -9.23 3.61
CA VAL A 273 7.78 -10.64 3.82
C VAL A 273 7.54 -11.47 2.55
N ASP A 274 8.32 -12.53 2.36
CA ASP A 274 8.08 -13.56 1.35
C ASP A 274 6.68 -14.19 1.53
N PRO A 275 5.79 -14.17 0.50
CA PRO A 275 4.46 -14.79 0.59
C PRO A 275 4.46 -16.28 0.98
N THR A 276 5.56 -17.02 0.76
CA THR A 276 5.70 -18.41 1.21
C THR A 276 5.86 -18.53 2.73
N LYS A 277 6.54 -17.57 3.38
CA LYS A 277 6.62 -17.49 4.85
C LYS A 277 5.33 -16.99 5.49
N LEU A 278 4.50 -16.25 4.76
CA LEU A 278 3.17 -15.82 5.23
C LEU A 278 2.11 -16.92 5.04
N SER A 279 2.23 -17.77 4.02
CA SER A 279 1.23 -18.82 3.75
C SER A 279 1.27 -19.99 4.75
N THR A 280 2.38 -20.17 5.47
CA THR A 280 2.45 -21.12 6.61
C THR A 280 1.60 -20.64 7.79
N LEU A 281 1.66 -19.35 8.13
CA LEU A 281 0.76 -18.73 9.13
C LEU A 281 -0.69 -18.76 8.67
N ALA A 282 -0.97 -18.24 7.46
CA ALA A 282 -2.32 -18.14 6.91
C ALA A 282 -2.98 -19.48 6.56
N GLY A 283 -2.21 -20.59 6.57
CA GLY A 283 -2.63 -21.87 6.01
C GLY A 283 -3.33 -22.84 6.98
N ASN A 284 -3.21 -22.69 8.31
CA ASN A 284 -3.68 -23.74 9.23
C ASN A 284 -4.11 -23.35 10.67
N HIS A 285 -4.04 -22.08 11.09
CA HIS A 285 -4.39 -21.70 12.47
C HIS A 285 -5.87 -21.31 12.66
N ARG A 286 -6.51 -21.83 13.71
CA ARG A 286 -7.92 -21.58 14.07
C ARG A 286 -8.25 -20.14 14.50
N HIS A 287 -7.25 -19.26 14.53
CA HIS A 287 -7.33 -17.91 15.10
C HIS A 287 -7.12 -16.80 14.05
N LEU A 288 -7.05 -17.16 12.76
CA LEU A 288 -6.87 -16.27 11.60
C LEU A 288 -8.10 -15.39 11.27
N SER A 289 -8.73 -14.84 12.30
CA SER A 289 -9.66 -13.72 12.25
C SER A 289 -9.85 -13.22 13.68
N THR A 290 -9.19 -12.12 14.04
CA THR A 290 -9.43 -11.42 15.32
C THR A 290 -10.78 -10.67 15.26
N GLN A 291 -11.88 -11.42 15.25
CA GLN A 291 -13.04 -10.99 16.02
C GLN A 291 -12.57 -10.85 17.47
N LEU A 292 -12.88 -9.72 18.13
CA LEU A 292 -12.36 -9.42 19.48
C LEU A 292 -12.40 -10.67 20.35
N SER A 293 -11.22 -11.11 20.82
CA SER A 293 -11.17 -11.98 21.97
C SER A 293 -11.88 -11.23 23.10
N LYS A 294 -12.81 -11.89 23.81
CA LYS A 294 -13.73 -11.17 24.71
C LYS A 294 -12.90 -10.38 25.72
N PRO A 295 -13.19 -9.07 25.92
CA PRO A 295 -12.39 -8.25 26.82
C PRO A 295 -12.40 -8.87 28.22
N PHE A 296 -11.26 -8.73 28.92
CA PHE A 296 -10.99 -9.32 30.23
C PHE A 296 -10.88 -10.85 30.24
N LYS A 297 -9.72 -11.36 29.82
CA LYS A 297 -9.08 -12.43 30.60
C LYS A 297 -8.69 -11.84 31.96
N GLN A 298 -9.57 -11.95 32.96
CA GLN A 298 -9.17 -11.81 34.35
C GLN A 298 -8.16 -12.92 34.70
N ARG A 299 -6.87 -12.62 34.60
CA ARG A 299 -6.02 -12.78 35.78
C ARG A 299 -6.33 -11.55 36.64
N GLY A 300 -7.05 -11.65 37.75
CA GLY A 300 -7.14 -12.81 38.64
C GLY A 300 -6.11 -12.73 39.76
N ASP A 301 -5.74 -11.51 40.15
CA ASP A 301 -5.76 -11.09 41.54
C ASP A 301 -6.68 -9.86 41.61
N ASP A 302 -7.87 -10.01 42.20
CA ASP A 302 -8.65 -8.85 42.61
C ASP A 302 -7.91 -8.22 43.78
N PHE A 303 -7.40 -7.00 43.62
CA PHE A 303 -6.75 -6.27 44.69
C PHE A 303 -7.81 -5.78 45.69
N GLU A 304 -8.29 -6.70 46.55
CA GLU A 304 -9.20 -6.38 47.63
C GLU A 304 -8.59 -5.26 48.48
N PHE A 305 -9.21 -4.09 48.40
CA PHE A 305 -8.86 -2.97 49.26
C PHE A 305 -9.27 -3.38 50.69
N GLU A 306 -8.30 -3.70 51.56
CA GLU A 306 -8.58 -4.01 52.97
C GLU A 306 -9.18 -2.79 53.67
N ILE A 307 -10.50 -2.64 53.56
CA ILE A 307 -11.25 -1.66 54.36
C ILE A 307 -11.19 -2.13 55.81
N THR A 308 -10.49 -1.35 56.63
CA THR A 308 -10.17 -1.67 58.02
C THR A 308 -11.38 -2.16 58.82
N LYS A 309 -11.23 -3.32 59.47
CA LYS A 309 -12.27 -4.01 60.25
C LYS A 309 -13.13 -3.06 61.11
N LYS A 310 -14.41 -2.99 60.78
CA LYS A 310 -15.51 -2.84 61.75
C LYS A 310 -16.64 -3.83 61.43
N THR A 311 -16.76 -4.82 62.30
CA THR A 311 -18.01 -5.21 63.00
C THR A 311 -19.29 -4.52 62.47
N ASP A 312 -20.36 -5.21 62.04
CA ASP A 312 -21.03 -6.28 62.80
C ASP A 312 -22.02 -7.19 61.99
N PHE A 313 -22.20 -8.43 62.48
CA PHE A 313 -23.42 -9.27 62.55
C PHE A 313 -24.31 -9.68 61.33
N ILE A 314 -24.70 -10.97 61.35
CA ILE A 314 -25.99 -11.60 60.92
C ILE A 314 -26.13 -12.22 59.50
N LYS A 315 -25.83 -13.54 59.45
CA LYS A 315 -26.70 -14.69 59.07
C LYS A 315 -27.34 -14.87 57.67
N GLU A 316 -26.96 -16.01 57.07
CA GLU A 316 -27.82 -17.16 56.66
C GLU A 316 -28.69 -17.18 55.35
N ASN A 317 -28.36 -18.20 54.54
CA ASN A 317 -29.23 -19.31 54.06
C ASN A 317 -29.84 -19.36 52.63
N THR A 318 -29.41 -20.39 51.88
CA THR A 318 -30.20 -21.30 50.98
C THR A 318 -30.83 -20.73 49.69
N THR A 319 -31.15 -21.45 48.59
CA THR A 319 -31.09 -22.87 48.13
C THR A 319 -31.11 -22.87 46.57
N LYS A 320 -30.38 -23.68 45.76
CA LYS A 320 -30.43 -25.14 45.44
C LYS A 320 -31.46 -25.53 44.32
N ILE A 321 -31.16 -26.56 43.49
CA ILE A 321 -32.05 -27.33 42.53
C ILE A 321 -32.24 -26.71 41.10
N ILE A 322 -32.34 -27.41 39.93
CA ILE A 322 -31.71 -28.63 39.30
C ILE A 322 -32.19 -28.82 37.81
N GLY A 323 -31.33 -29.32 36.90
CA GLY A 323 -31.66 -30.11 35.67
C GLY A 323 -32.30 -29.43 34.43
N SER A 324 -32.49 -30.07 33.25
CA SER A 324 -31.84 -31.26 32.61
C SER A 324 -32.46 -31.63 31.23
N ASN A 325 -31.65 -32.10 30.24
CA ASN A 325 -32.01 -32.98 29.07
C ASN A 325 -33.01 -32.44 27.99
N GLN A 326 -33.19 -32.98 26.75
CA GLN A 326 -32.41 -33.83 25.77
C GLN A 326 -33.16 -33.90 24.38
N HIS A 327 -32.49 -34.44 23.33
CA HIS A 327 -33.08 -35.15 22.14
C HIS A 327 -33.95 -34.40 21.09
N VAL A 328 -34.28 -34.92 19.87
CA VAL A 328 -33.46 -35.55 18.78
C VAL A 328 -34.21 -35.72 17.41
N SER A 329 -33.55 -35.44 16.28
CA SER A 329 -33.69 -35.99 14.88
C SER A 329 -35.00 -36.01 14.03
N LYS A 330 -34.81 -35.89 12.68
CA LYS A 330 -35.19 -36.84 11.57
C LYS A 330 -36.23 -36.47 10.44
N SER A 331 -35.71 -36.42 9.20
CA SER A 331 -36.11 -37.12 7.94
C SER A 331 -37.44 -36.89 7.15
N ALA A 332 -37.26 -36.47 5.88
CA ALA A 332 -37.64 -37.18 4.61
C ALA A 332 -38.99 -37.02 3.85
N GLU A 333 -38.86 -36.60 2.58
CA GLU A 333 -39.40 -37.18 1.31
C GLU A 333 -40.87 -37.07 0.77
N HIS A 334 -40.90 -36.92 -0.58
CA HIS A 334 -41.72 -37.65 -1.60
C HIS A 334 -42.92 -37.02 -2.38
N THR A 335 -42.72 -36.94 -3.71
CA THR A 335 -43.70 -37.18 -4.84
C THR A 335 -44.81 -36.16 -5.19
N ALA A 336 -45.40 -36.33 -6.38
CA ALA A 336 -46.31 -35.40 -7.09
C ALA A 336 -47.33 -36.16 -7.99
N THR A 337 -48.39 -35.51 -8.51
CA THR A 337 -48.97 -35.74 -9.88
C THR A 337 -50.19 -34.85 -10.28
N THR A 338 -50.10 -34.20 -11.45
CA THR A 338 -51.12 -33.97 -12.55
C THR A 338 -52.53 -33.31 -12.40
N SER A 339 -52.94 -32.66 -13.53
CA SER A 339 -54.28 -32.27 -14.04
C SER A 339 -55.00 -31.04 -13.43
N GLY A 340 -55.77 -30.22 -14.20
CA GLY A 340 -55.97 -30.18 -15.67
C GLY A 340 -57.08 -29.22 -16.18
N ASP A 341 -57.06 -28.92 -17.50
CA ASP A 341 -58.10 -28.38 -18.41
C ASP A 341 -58.60 -26.90 -18.44
N SER A 342 -59.01 -26.49 -19.67
CA SER A 342 -59.85 -25.34 -20.12
C SER A 342 -59.25 -23.90 -20.15
N GLN A 343 -59.58 -22.99 -21.11
CA GLN A 343 -60.28 -23.07 -22.42
C GLN A 343 -60.00 -21.83 -23.35
N ILE A 344 -59.95 -22.06 -24.69
CA ILE A 344 -60.47 -21.23 -25.83
C ILE A 344 -59.99 -19.77 -26.13
N ASN A 345 -59.39 -19.60 -27.33
CA ASN A 345 -59.46 -18.53 -28.39
C ASN A 345 -59.35 -17.01 -28.04
N ASP A 346 -59.09 -16.05 -28.96
CA ASP A 346 -59.32 -15.98 -30.42
C ASP A 346 -58.48 -14.89 -31.17
N VAL A 347 -58.52 -14.86 -32.53
CA VAL A 347 -58.27 -13.70 -33.47
C VAL A 347 -56.83 -13.10 -33.56
N SER A 348 -56.27 -12.64 -34.70
CA SER A 348 -56.48 -12.89 -36.15
C SER A 348 -55.34 -12.35 -37.08
N LEU A 349 -55.14 -13.07 -38.20
CA LEU A 349 -54.85 -12.64 -39.59
C LEU A 349 -53.76 -11.61 -40.03
N LYS A 350 -53.02 -12.08 -41.05
CA LYS A 350 -52.09 -11.44 -42.01
C LYS A 350 -52.67 -10.30 -42.87
N LYS A 351 -51.77 -9.51 -43.52
CA LYS A 351 -51.71 -9.20 -44.98
C LYS A 351 -50.31 -8.66 -45.34
N GLU A 352 -49.65 -9.02 -46.46
CA GLU A 352 -49.74 -8.49 -47.86
C GLU A 352 -49.30 -7.02 -48.03
N LYS A 353 -48.62 -6.56 -49.10
CA LYS A 353 -47.78 -7.16 -50.20
C LYS A 353 -47.20 -5.99 -51.06
N ASN A 354 -46.46 -6.30 -52.14
CA ASN A 354 -46.10 -5.43 -53.29
C ASN A 354 -45.05 -4.31 -53.01
N GLU A 355 -44.28 -3.74 -53.97
CA GLU A 355 -43.87 -4.11 -55.36
C GLU A 355 -42.62 -3.28 -55.77
N GLU A 356 -41.86 -3.75 -56.80
CA GLU A 356 -41.07 -3.00 -57.82
C GLU A 356 -40.11 -1.81 -57.46
N SER A 357 -38.99 -1.52 -58.17
CA SER A 357 -38.24 -2.16 -59.29
C SER A 357 -36.87 -1.47 -59.53
N VAL A 358 -36.20 -1.72 -60.68
CA VAL A 358 -35.11 -0.95 -61.34
C VAL A 358 -33.61 -1.31 -61.07
N LYS A 359 -32.99 -2.00 -62.05
CA LYS A 359 -31.67 -1.80 -62.77
C LYS A 359 -30.38 -1.41 -61.97
N ASN A 360 -29.13 -1.76 -62.34
CA ASN A 360 -28.55 -2.34 -63.59
C ASN A 360 -27.07 -2.85 -63.44
N LYS A 361 -26.54 -3.50 -64.50
CA LYS A 361 -25.10 -3.67 -64.90
C LYS A 361 -24.19 -4.59 -64.04
N ASP A 362 -23.11 -5.21 -64.56
CA ASP A 362 -22.57 -5.27 -65.95
C ASP A 362 -21.78 -6.58 -66.25
N LYS A 363 -21.99 -7.15 -67.46
CA LYS A 363 -21.00 -7.81 -68.38
C LYS A 363 -20.38 -9.24 -68.08
N PRO A 364 -19.78 -9.95 -69.08
CA PRO A 364 -20.51 -10.49 -70.26
C PRO A 364 -19.95 -11.83 -70.89
N LYS A 365 -20.59 -12.26 -72.00
CA LYS A 365 -20.07 -13.08 -73.15
C LYS A 365 -19.69 -14.56 -72.96
N LEU A 366 -20.39 -15.44 -73.69
CA LEU A 366 -19.99 -15.84 -75.07
C LEU A 366 -21.22 -16.27 -75.90
N ASN A 367 -21.13 -16.25 -77.24
CA ASN A 367 -22.22 -16.63 -78.18
C ASN A 367 -21.81 -17.85 -79.03
N VAL A 368 -22.77 -18.50 -79.72
CA VAL A 368 -22.85 -18.61 -81.21
C VAL A 368 -24.03 -19.51 -81.65
N SER A 369 -24.84 -19.01 -82.61
CA SER A 369 -25.82 -19.63 -83.57
C SER A 369 -26.74 -20.81 -83.14
N THR A 370 -28.05 -20.91 -83.44
CA THR A 370 -28.83 -20.77 -84.72
C THR A 370 -28.34 -21.74 -85.83
N GLU A 371 -29.12 -22.35 -86.74
CA GLU A 371 -30.57 -22.50 -87.05
C GLU A 371 -30.69 -23.68 -88.08
N PHE A 372 -31.80 -24.15 -88.71
CA PHE A 372 -33.24 -23.85 -88.84
C PHE A 372 -33.98 -25.11 -89.43
N ASN A 373 -35.31 -25.24 -89.30
CA ASN A 373 -36.25 -25.89 -90.28
C ASN A 373 -36.15 -27.43 -90.57
N GLN A 374 -37.14 -28.15 -91.14
CA GLN A 374 -38.62 -27.97 -91.23
C GLN A 374 -39.35 -29.36 -91.38
N GLU A 375 -40.62 -29.37 -91.80
CA GLU A 375 -41.64 -30.42 -91.53
C GLU A 375 -42.18 -31.16 -92.80
N VAL A 376 -42.99 -32.23 -92.59
CA VAL A 376 -43.89 -32.96 -93.55
C VAL A 376 -43.26 -33.68 -94.79
N THR A 377 -43.79 -34.76 -95.43
CA THR A 377 -45.06 -35.57 -95.31
C THR A 377 -44.83 -37.07 -95.69
N GLN A 378 -45.80 -37.95 -95.34
CA GLN A 378 -46.30 -39.21 -95.97
C GLN A 378 -45.66 -39.78 -97.28
N SER A 379 -45.70 -41.09 -97.64
CA SER A 379 -46.17 -42.36 -96.99
C SER A 379 -45.93 -43.58 -97.91
N ALA A 380 -45.74 -44.82 -97.39
CA ALA A 380 -45.90 -46.07 -98.18
C ALA A 380 -46.16 -47.34 -97.32
N ASN A 381 -46.81 -48.34 -97.93
CA ASN A 381 -47.43 -49.57 -97.38
C ASN A 381 -46.57 -50.52 -96.51
N ILE A 382 -47.26 -51.33 -95.69
CA ILE A 382 -46.73 -52.41 -94.83
C ILE A 382 -47.60 -53.68 -95.02
N SER A 383 -46.97 -54.88 -95.06
CA SER A 383 -47.68 -56.17 -95.20
C SER A 383 -48.43 -56.60 -93.92
N PHE A 384 -49.41 -57.50 -94.06
CA PHE A 384 -50.42 -57.77 -93.03
C PHE A 384 -49.90 -58.59 -91.83
N ASP A 385 -49.10 -59.64 -92.06
CA ASP A 385 -48.73 -60.62 -91.02
C ASP A 385 -47.84 -60.05 -89.89
N ASP A 386 -47.01 -59.06 -90.21
CA ASP A 386 -46.11 -58.39 -89.26
C ASP A 386 -46.87 -57.63 -88.14
N ARG A 387 -48.18 -57.44 -88.29
CA ARG A 387 -49.05 -56.83 -87.27
C ARG A 387 -49.26 -57.72 -86.04
N VAL A 388 -49.45 -59.03 -86.23
CA VAL A 388 -49.89 -59.93 -85.14
C VAL A 388 -48.76 -60.21 -84.15
N GLY A 389 -47.53 -60.43 -84.64
CA GLY A 389 -46.36 -60.60 -83.77
C GLY A 389 -46.04 -59.35 -82.95
N LYS A 390 -46.17 -58.15 -83.57
CA LYS A 390 -45.91 -56.86 -82.92
C LYS A 390 -46.96 -56.49 -81.88
N LEU A 391 -48.22 -56.90 -82.03
CA LEU A 391 -49.27 -56.71 -81.01
C LEU A 391 -48.86 -57.30 -79.65
N PHE A 392 -48.61 -58.61 -79.57
CA PHE A 392 -48.33 -59.26 -78.28
C PHE A 392 -46.93 -58.94 -77.72
N LEU A 393 -45.94 -58.64 -78.58
CA LEU A 393 -44.65 -58.11 -78.12
C LEU A 393 -44.77 -56.70 -77.54
N SER A 394 -45.49 -55.80 -78.20
CA SER A 394 -45.68 -54.42 -77.73
C SER A 394 -46.52 -54.36 -76.45
N GLU A 395 -47.55 -55.20 -76.30
CA GLU A 395 -48.37 -55.22 -75.08
C GLU A 395 -47.61 -55.82 -73.88
N ARG A 396 -46.88 -56.93 -74.08
CA ARG A 396 -46.11 -57.59 -73.01
C ARG A 396 -44.86 -56.80 -72.62
N THR A 397 -44.28 -56.01 -73.53
CA THR A 397 -43.25 -55.01 -73.19
C THR A 397 -43.86 -53.78 -72.52
N ASN A 398 -44.99 -53.23 -73.01
CA ASN A 398 -45.70 -52.12 -72.35
C ASN A 398 -46.10 -52.45 -70.92
N LEU A 399 -46.60 -53.66 -70.63
CA LEU A 399 -46.91 -54.07 -69.25
C LEU A 399 -45.63 -54.17 -68.38
N LYS A 400 -44.48 -54.55 -68.94
CA LYS A 400 -43.19 -54.53 -68.25
C LYS A 400 -42.63 -53.12 -68.06
N THR A 401 -42.71 -52.23 -69.05
CA THR A 401 -42.26 -50.84 -68.94
C THR A 401 -43.19 -50.02 -68.04
N LYS A 402 -44.52 -50.23 -68.08
CA LYS A 402 -45.51 -49.61 -67.19
C LYS A 402 -45.39 -50.10 -65.74
N ARG A 403 -44.95 -51.35 -65.50
CA ARG A 403 -44.53 -51.83 -64.17
C ARG A 403 -43.16 -51.27 -63.73
N ARG A 404 -42.20 -51.12 -64.65
CA ARG A 404 -40.91 -50.48 -64.36
C ARG A 404 -41.06 -48.98 -64.09
N SER A 405 -41.93 -48.27 -64.82
CA SER A 405 -42.17 -46.84 -64.66
C SER A 405 -43.06 -46.53 -63.45
N THR A 406 -44.02 -47.37 -63.08
CA THR A 406 -44.69 -47.22 -61.77
C THR A 406 -43.73 -47.49 -60.61
N LYS A 407 -42.89 -48.54 -60.67
CA LYS A 407 -41.81 -48.72 -59.66
C LYS A 407 -40.83 -47.55 -59.65
N ALA A 408 -40.41 -47.04 -60.81
CA ALA A 408 -39.52 -45.87 -60.89
C ALA A 408 -40.20 -44.60 -60.35
N ASN A 409 -41.47 -44.36 -60.64
CA ASN A 409 -42.23 -43.21 -60.14
C ASN A 409 -42.54 -43.29 -58.64
N ILE A 410 -42.69 -44.50 -58.10
CA ILE A 410 -42.74 -44.74 -56.66
C ILE A 410 -41.36 -44.46 -56.05
N ILE A 411 -40.28 -44.97 -56.64
CA ILE A 411 -38.90 -44.73 -56.18
C ILE A 411 -38.53 -43.24 -56.27
N THR A 412 -38.92 -42.50 -57.31
CA THR A 412 -38.66 -41.06 -57.42
C THR A 412 -39.55 -40.24 -56.49
N ARG A 413 -40.82 -40.62 -56.25
CA ARG A 413 -41.64 -40.03 -55.18
C ARG A 413 -41.04 -40.28 -53.79
N ILE A 414 -40.54 -41.49 -53.51
CA ILE A 414 -39.84 -41.82 -52.26
C ILE A 414 -38.54 -41.03 -52.16
N LYS A 415 -37.73 -40.97 -53.22
CA LYS A 415 -36.45 -40.23 -53.25
C LYS A 415 -36.65 -38.70 -53.17
N ARG A 416 -37.77 -38.16 -53.69
CA ARG A 416 -38.16 -36.75 -53.55
C ARG A 416 -38.74 -36.44 -52.17
N LYS A 417 -39.63 -37.29 -51.60
CA LYS A 417 -40.02 -37.18 -50.18
C LYS A 417 -38.81 -37.31 -49.26
N SER A 418 -37.86 -38.18 -49.58
CA SER A 418 -36.60 -38.33 -48.83
C SER A 418 -35.73 -37.08 -48.94
N LYS A 419 -35.45 -36.56 -50.15
CA LYS A 419 -34.72 -35.29 -50.31
C LYS A 419 -35.39 -34.12 -49.61
N ASN A 420 -36.72 -34.00 -49.64
CA ASN A 420 -37.43 -32.95 -48.90
C ASN A 420 -37.34 -33.16 -47.38
N LYS A 421 -37.43 -34.40 -46.88
CA LYS A 421 -37.18 -34.72 -45.46
C LYS A 421 -35.73 -34.44 -45.04
N GLN A 422 -34.75 -34.76 -45.89
CA GLN A 422 -33.34 -34.43 -45.69
C GLN A 422 -33.12 -32.92 -45.66
N PHE A 423 -33.74 -32.16 -46.57
CA PHE A 423 -33.67 -30.70 -46.57
C PHE A 423 -34.26 -30.10 -45.30
N VAL A 424 -35.46 -30.54 -44.88
CA VAL A 424 -36.08 -30.10 -43.62
C VAL A 424 -35.23 -30.51 -42.39
N PHE A 425 -34.64 -31.70 -42.41
CA PHE A 425 -33.71 -32.16 -41.37
C PHE A 425 -32.45 -31.30 -41.31
N PHE A 426 -31.79 -31.02 -42.45
CA PHE A 426 -30.61 -30.18 -42.49
C PHE A 426 -30.91 -28.70 -42.20
N ALA A 427 -32.08 -28.19 -42.59
CA ALA A 427 -32.52 -26.84 -42.23
C ALA A 427 -32.84 -26.71 -40.73
N GLY A 428 -33.49 -27.72 -40.13
CA GLY A 428 -33.70 -27.80 -38.69
C GLY A 428 -32.39 -27.97 -37.91
N LEU A 429 -31.46 -28.78 -38.43
CA LEU A 429 -30.12 -28.94 -37.88
C LEU A 429 -29.32 -27.63 -37.96
N ALA A 430 -29.41 -26.91 -39.08
CA ALA A 430 -28.77 -25.60 -39.25
C ALA A 430 -29.35 -24.55 -38.31
N LEU A 431 -30.68 -24.52 -38.12
CA LEU A 431 -31.34 -23.66 -37.12
C LEU A 431 -30.90 -24.00 -35.68
N LEU A 432 -30.77 -25.29 -35.36
CA LEU A 432 -30.29 -25.76 -34.06
C LEU A 432 -28.82 -25.36 -33.85
N PHE A 433 -27.96 -25.53 -34.85
CA PHE A 433 -26.58 -25.03 -34.82
C PHE A 433 -26.50 -23.51 -34.70
N LEU A 434 -27.35 -22.75 -35.40
CA LEU A 434 -27.39 -21.29 -35.31
C LEU A 434 -27.79 -20.83 -33.90
N GLY A 435 -28.85 -21.42 -33.33
CA GLY A 435 -29.29 -21.16 -31.96
C GLY A 435 -28.27 -21.58 -30.90
N LEU A 436 -27.52 -22.67 -31.14
CA LEU A 436 -26.45 -23.13 -30.25
C LEU A 436 -25.21 -22.24 -30.33
N MET A 437 -24.79 -21.80 -31.53
CA MET A 437 -23.73 -20.79 -31.70
C MET A 437 -24.11 -19.46 -31.06
N PHE A 438 -25.36 -19.03 -31.21
CA PHE A 438 -25.91 -17.82 -30.59
C PHE A 438 -25.94 -17.92 -29.06
N GLY A 439 -26.44 -19.04 -28.51
CA GLY A 439 -26.43 -19.29 -27.07
C GLY A 439 -25.03 -19.36 -26.48
N LEU A 440 -24.07 -19.97 -27.19
CA LEU A 440 -22.65 -19.91 -26.82
C LEU A 440 -22.09 -18.50 -26.90
N GLY A 441 -22.47 -17.69 -27.90
CA GLY A 441 -22.07 -16.28 -28.01
C GLY A 441 -22.49 -15.45 -26.80
N VAL A 442 -23.76 -15.56 -26.39
CA VAL A 442 -24.28 -14.88 -25.18
C VAL A 442 -23.61 -15.44 -23.91
N MET A 443 -23.35 -16.74 -23.84
CA MET A 443 -22.62 -17.36 -22.72
C MET A 443 -21.17 -16.85 -22.63
N PHE A 444 -20.45 -16.73 -23.75
CA PHE A 444 -19.10 -16.18 -23.79
C PHE A 444 -19.08 -14.69 -23.45
N LEU A 445 -20.04 -13.88 -23.92
CA LEU A 445 -20.15 -12.47 -23.51
C LEU A 445 -20.41 -12.35 -22.01
N SER A 446 -21.32 -13.17 -21.44
CA SER A 446 -21.62 -13.17 -20.01
C SER A 446 -20.41 -13.56 -19.15
N ILE A 447 -19.68 -14.62 -19.53
CA ILE A 447 -18.43 -15.03 -18.87
C ILE A 447 -17.34 -13.95 -19.00
N GLY A 448 -17.23 -13.32 -20.18
CA GLY A 448 -16.32 -12.20 -20.42
C GLY A 448 -16.63 -11.00 -19.53
N TYR A 449 -17.89 -10.54 -19.54
CA TYR A 449 -18.38 -9.44 -18.72
C TYR A 449 -18.12 -9.67 -17.23
N HIS A 450 -18.50 -10.84 -16.70
CA HIS A 450 -18.36 -11.13 -15.27
C HIS A 450 -16.88 -11.35 -14.85
N LYS A 451 -15.98 -11.59 -15.81
CA LYS A 451 -14.53 -11.54 -15.59
C LYS A 451 -14.00 -10.10 -15.65
N ALA A 452 -14.44 -9.30 -16.62
CA ALA A 452 -14.07 -7.90 -16.77
C ALA A 452 -14.52 -7.06 -15.57
N GLU A 453 -15.74 -7.28 -15.07
CA GLU A 453 -16.28 -6.71 -13.82
C GLU A 453 -15.36 -7.01 -12.63
N LYS A 454 -14.88 -8.23 -12.47
CA LYS A 454 -13.93 -8.61 -11.40
C LYS A 454 -12.55 -8.00 -11.59
N THR A 455 -12.05 -7.95 -12.83
CA THR A 455 -10.80 -7.24 -13.17
C THR A 455 -10.92 -5.74 -12.90
N LEU A 456 -12.06 -5.11 -13.20
CA LEU A 456 -12.32 -3.70 -12.91
C LEU A 456 -12.45 -3.44 -11.40
N ILE A 457 -13.17 -4.27 -10.64
CA ILE A 457 -13.20 -4.17 -9.17
C ILE A 457 -11.78 -4.33 -8.58
N SER A 458 -10.99 -5.27 -9.09
CA SER A 458 -9.59 -5.47 -8.68
C SER A 458 -8.76 -4.21 -8.97
N ASN A 459 -8.84 -3.67 -10.19
CA ASN A 459 -8.14 -2.46 -10.63
C ASN A 459 -8.58 -1.21 -9.83
N ILE A 460 -9.88 -1.08 -9.52
CA ILE A 460 -10.38 -0.02 -8.63
C ILE A 460 -9.73 -0.19 -7.26
N SER A 461 -9.81 -1.37 -6.64
CA SER A 461 -9.19 -1.59 -5.33
C SER A 461 -7.68 -1.32 -5.33
N ALA A 462 -6.99 -1.65 -6.41
CA ALA A 462 -5.56 -1.41 -6.63
C ALA A 462 -5.22 0.09 -6.77
N TYR A 463 -6.06 0.87 -7.45
CA TYR A 463 -5.90 2.33 -7.53
C TYR A 463 -6.03 2.96 -6.13
N ARG A 464 -7.08 2.53 -5.40
CA ARG A 464 -7.42 3.03 -4.06
C ARG A 464 -6.39 2.68 -2.98
N THR A 465 -5.63 1.59 -3.15
CA THR A 465 -4.54 1.16 -2.25
C THR A 465 -3.14 1.54 -2.73
N GLY A 466 -3.01 2.07 -3.96
CA GLY A 466 -1.71 2.34 -4.60
C GLY A 466 -0.95 1.10 -5.07
N ASP A 467 -1.54 -0.10 -5.07
CA ASP A 467 -0.88 -1.33 -5.55
C ASP A 467 -0.92 -1.46 -7.08
N ILE A 468 -0.12 -0.62 -7.73
CA ILE A 468 0.13 -0.64 -9.18
C ILE A 468 0.64 -2.03 -9.65
N SER A 469 1.25 -2.84 -8.78
CA SER A 469 1.74 -4.18 -9.14
C SER A 469 0.62 -5.21 -9.34
N SER A 470 -0.55 -4.96 -8.77
CA SER A 470 -1.74 -5.82 -8.89
C SER A 470 -2.61 -5.50 -10.12
N PHE A 471 -2.31 -4.44 -10.87
CA PHE A 471 -3.12 -3.99 -12.00
C PHE A 471 -3.16 -5.01 -13.14
N GLN A 472 -4.37 -5.34 -13.58
CA GLN A 472 -4.62 -6.24 -14.69
C GLN A 472 -5.05 -5.46 -15.93
N LYS A 473 -4.58 -5.88 -17.12
CA LYS A 473 -5.03 -5.26 -18.37
C LYS A 473 -6.55 -5.42 -18.53
N PRO A 474 -7.28 -4.37 -18.95
CA PRO A 474 -8.69 -4.45 -19.28
C PRO A 474 -9.00 -5.59 -20.24
N ILE A 475 -10.18 -6.18 -20.10
CA ILE A 475 -10.62 -7.31 -20.91
C ILE A 475 -11.51 -6.77 -22.02
N GLY A 476 -11.02 -6.79 -23.25
CA GLY A 476 -11.80 -6.37 -24.41
C GLY A 476 -13.03 -7.26 -24.63
N LEU A 477 -14.22 -6.71 -24.41
CA LEU A 477 -15.53 -7.33 -24.65
C LEU A 477 -16.11 -6.88 -26.00
N SER A 478 -15.65 -5.73 -26.50
CA SER A 478 -16.30 -4.94 -27.54
C SER A 478 -16.43 -5.65 -28.87
N TRP A 479 -15.56 -6.62 -29.19
CA TRP A 479 -15.73 -7.48 -30.36
C TRP A 479 -16.95 -8.40 -30.25
N GLY A 480 -17.15 -9.03 -29.08
CA GLY A 480 -18.33 -9.88 -28.82
C GLY A 480 -19.61 -9.05 -28.70
N ALA A 481 -19.52 -7.91 -28.01
CA ALA A 481 -20.61 -6.95 -27.88
C ALA A 481 -21.09 -6.42 -29.25
N LYS A 482 -20.20 -5.90 -30.11
CA LYS A 482 -20.50 -5.38 -31.47
C LYS A 482 -21.05 -6.43 -32.46
N ILE A 483 -20.96 -7.72 -32.13
CA ILE A 483 -21.58 -8.82 -32.88
C ILE A 483 -23.02 -9.09 -32.42
N LEU A 484 -23.27 -9.03 -31.10
CA LEU A 484 -24.59 -9.28 -30.51
C LEU A 484 -25.51 -8.06 -30.60
N ASP A 485 -24.97 -6.85 -30.45
CA ASP A 485 -25.63 -5.54 -30.59
C ASP A 485 -26.52 -5.45 -31.84
N LYS A 486 -25.97 -5.86 -32.99
CA LYS A 486 -26.65 -5.85 -34.30
C LYS A 486 -27.78 -6.87 -34.45
N ILE A 487 -28.03 -7.67 -33.42
CA ILE A 487 -28.98 -8.80 -33.38
C ILE A 487 -29.94 -8.66 -32.19
N LEU A 488 -29.51 -8.00 -31.11
CA LEU A 488 -30.19 -7.92 -29.82
C LEU A 488 -29.94 -6.57 -29.13
N ASP A 489 -31.02 -5.91 -28.76
CA ASP A 489 -31.04 -4.90 -27.70
C ASP A 489 -31.01 -5.63 -26.34
N LEU A 490 -29.85 -5.60 -25.66
CA LEU A 490 -29.64 -6.20 -24.34
C LEU A 490 -28.69 -5.33 -23.51
N LYS A 491 -29.17 -4.86 -22.35
CA LYS A 491 -28.39 -4.11 -21.33
C LYS A 491 -27.04 -4.72 -20.93
N LEU A 492 -26.82 -6.03 -21.11
CA LEU A 492 -25.50 -6.67 -20.92
C LEU A 492 -24.44 -6.15 -21.90
N ILE A 493 -24.86 -5.74 -23.11
CA ILE A 493 -24.02 -5.24 -24.19
C ILE A 493 -23.57 -3.81 -23.85
N ASP A 494 -24.50 -2.92 -23.49
CA ASP A 494 -24.20 -1.55 -23.05
C ASP A 494 -23.22 -1.56 -21.85
N ASN A 495 -23.57 -2.31 -20.80
CA ASN A 495 -22.73 -2.50 -19.63
C ASN A 495 -21.33 -3.03 -19.99
N SER A 496 -21.20 -3.86 -21.04
CA SER A 496 -19.91 -4.42 -21.46
C SER A 496 -18.98 -3.39 -22.11
N PHE A 497 -19.53 -2.41 -22.86
CA PHE A 497 -18.73 -1.30 -23.37
C PHE A 497 -18.26 -0.37 -22.25
N VAL A 498 -19.16 -0.03 -21.31
CA VAL A 498 -18.84 0.86 -20.18
C VAL A 498 -17.76 0.27 -19.25
N VAL A 499 -17.83 -1.04 -18.95
CA VAL A 499 -16.81 -1.73 -18.13
C VAL A 499 -15.45 -1.82 -18.84
N GLU A 500 -15.44 -1.88 -20.18
CA GLU A 500 -14.22 -1.83 -20.99
C GLU A 500 -13.61 -0.42 -21.01
N GLU A 501 -14.42 0.61 -21.31
CA GLU A 501 -13.95 2.01 -21.41
C GLU A 501 -13.47 2.56 -20.05
N ILE A 502 -14.22 2.37 -18.96
CA ILE A 502 -13.76 2.78 -17.62
C ILE A 502 -12.48 2.02 -17.23
N GLY A 503 -12.36 0.75 -17.62
CA GLY A 503 -11.16 -0.05 -17.40
C GLY A 503 -9.93 0.49 -18.14
N GLU A 504 -10.08 0.84 -19.42
CA GLU A 504 -9.01 1.43 -20.24
C GLU A 504 -8.61 2.81 -19.74
N ARG A 505 -9.57 3.69 -19.44
CA ARG A 505 -9.32 5.05 -18.93
C ARG A 505 -8.66 5.06 -17.54
N LEU A 506 -9.07 4.16 -16.64
CA LEU A 506 -8.41 4.00 -15.33
C LEU A 506 -6.95 3.52 -15.49
N ASN A 507 -6.70 2.58 -16.39
CA ASN A 507 -5.35 2.10 -16.70
C ASN A 507 -4.48 3.20 -17.33
N ASN A 508 -5.02 4.00 -18.25
CA ASN A 508 -4.32 5.13 -18.87
C ASN A 508 -4.02 6.23 -17.85
N SER A 509 -4.98 6.57 -17.00
CA SER A 509 -4.82 7.55 -15.92
C SER A 509 -3.61 7.21 -15.04
N ILE A 510 -3.46 5.93 -14.66
CA ILE A 510 -2.34 5.47 -13.82
C ILE A 510 -1.00 5.54 -14.57
N LEU A 511 -0.96 5.18 -15.85
CA LEU A 511 0.25 5.31 -16.66
C LEU A 511 0.73 6.77 -16.71
N LEU A 512 -0.20 7.73 -16.87
CA LEU A 512 0.09 9.16 -16.92
C LEU A 512 0.48 9.72 -15.54
N LEU A 513 -0.19 9.28 -14.47
CA LEU A 513 0.16 9.65 -13.09
C LEU A 513 1.55 9.16 -12.68
N ASN A 514 1.89 7.91 -13.02
CA ASN A 514 3.22 7.35 -12.77
C ASN A 514 4.30 8.12 -13.55
N LYS A 515 4.00 8.55 -14.79
CA LYS A 515 4.93 9.36 -15.59
C LYS A 515 5.10 10.78 -15.03
N LEU A 516 4.01 11.38 -14.55
CA LEU A 516 4.05 12.67 -13.84
C LEU A 516 4.89 12.58 -12.55
N GLU A 517 4.80 11.47 -11.81
CA GLU A 517 5.63 11.24 -10.63
C GLU A 517 7.11 11.05 -11.00
N GLU A 518 7.43 10.30 -12.06
CA GLU A 518 8.79 10.15 -12.59
C GLU A 518 9.40 11.51 -12.97
N ASP A 519 8.69 12.32 -13.75
CA ASP A 519 9.16 13.67 -14.14
C ASP A 519 9.33 14.59 -12.93
N SER A 520 8.47 14.46 -11.90
CA SER A 520 8.60 15.19 -10.64
C SER A 520 9.85 14.76 -9.86
N ARG A 521 10.12 13.45 -9.74
CA ARG A 521 11.32 12.90 -9.10
C ARG A 521 12.61 13.38 -9.79
N LEU A 522 12.62 13.50 -11.12
CA LEU A 522 13.75 14.05 -11.87
C LEU A 522 14.01 15.53 -11.56
N ILE A 523 12.96 16.35 -11.39
CA ILE A 523 13.08 17.74 -10.95
C ILE A 523 13.66 17.82 -9.52
N TYR A 524 13.16 17.01 -8.58
CA TYR A 524 13.71 16.96 -7.22
C TYR A 524 15.17 16.49 -7.20
N GLY A 525 15.54 15.51 -8.01
CA GLY A 525 16.92 15.04 -8.14
C GLY A 525 17.86 16.13 -8.64
N HIS A 526 17.48 16.84 -9.70
CA HIS A 526 18.26 17.97 -10.22
C HIS A 526 18.44 19.08 -9.18
N LEU A 527 17.39 19.37 -8.39
CA LEU A 527 17.38 20.41 -7.35
C LEU A 527 18.36 20.16 -6.20
N PHE A 528 18.41 18.93 -5.69
CA PHE A 528 19.31 18.55 -4.59
C PHE A 528 20.65 17.96 -5.07
N GLY A 529 20.88 17.86 -6.38
CA GLY A 529 22.06 17.21 -6.95
C GLY A 529 22.08 15.68 -6.79
N ILE A 530 20.93 15.07 -6.50
CA ILE A 530 20.77 13.62 -6.34
C ILE A 530 20.54 13.02 -7.74
N ASP A 531 21.43 12.14 -8.18
CA ASP A 531 21.31 11.45 -9.46
C ASP A 531 20.42 10.21 -9.32
N PHE A 532 19.20 10.28 -9.85
CA PHE A 532 18.26 9.16 -9.89
C PHE A 532 18.37 8.31 -11.18
N SER A 533 19.38 8.54 -12.03
CA SER A 533 19.43 8.04 -13.41
C SER A 533 20.02 6.63 -13.61
N GLU A 534 20.08 5.77 -12.56
CA GLU A 534 20.66 4.41 -12.61
C GLU A 534 19.99 3.42 -13.62
N ASN A 535 19.00 3.84 -14.42
CA ASN A 535 18.33 3.00 -15.42
C ASN A 535 18.15 3.62 -16.83
N LEU A 536 18.94 4.63 -17.22
CA LEU A 536 18.91 5.20 -18.59
C LEU A 536 20.20 4.97 -19.40
N ASN A 537 20.57 3.70 -19.58
CA ASN A 537 21.59 3.29 -20.55
C ASN A 537 21.09 3.41 -22.01
N SER A 538 21.02 4.62 -22.54
CA SER A 538 20.86 4.87 -23.98
C SER A 538 21.74 6.02 -24.45
N SER A 539 22.84 5.70 -25.13
CA SER A 539 23.80 6.67 -25.66
C SER A 539 23.21 7.53 -26.78
N ASP A 540 23.29 8.85 -26.64
CA ASP A 540 23.55 9.73 -27.78
C ASP A 540 24.33 10.98 -27.32
N SER A 541 25.63 11.02 -27.64
CA SER A 541 26.56 12.07 -27.20
C SER A 541 26.69 13.23 -28.19
N ASN A 542 25.77 13.37 -29.15
CA ASN A 542 25.84 14.40 -30.20
C ASN A 542 24.52 15.17 -30.38
N LYS A 543 24.20 16.07 -29.44
CA LYS A 543 23.30 17.21 -29.69
C LYS A 543 23.90 18.53 -29.21
N PRO A 544 23.74 19.63 -29.98
CA PRO A 544 24.16 20.96 -29.56
C PRO A 544 23.23 21.53 -28.47
N LEU A 545 23.67 22.62 -27.85
CA LEU A 545 23.06 23.24 -26.68
C LEU A 545 21.73 23.95 -26.99
N GLU A 546 20.61 23.39 -26.56
CA GLU A 546 19.31 24.08 -26.49
C GLU A 546 18.62 23.88 -25.13
N SER A 547 18.44 24.98 -24.39
CA SER A 547 17.82 25.09 -23.06
C SER A 547 18.53 24.34 -21.91
N HIS A 548 18.45 24.94 -20.71
CA HIS A 548 19.00 24.40 -19.46
C HIS A 548 18.36 23.05 -19.12
N PRO A 549 19.09 22.09 -18.51
CA PRO A 549 18.58 20.74 -18.24
C PRO A 549 17.27 20.75 -17.44
N ILE A 550 17.17 21.62 -16.43
CA ILE A 550 15.93 21.83 -15.67
C ILE A 550 14.77 22.35 -16.53
N GLY A 551 15.02 23.18 -17.53
CA GLY A 551 13.97 23.71 -18.42
C GLY A 551 13.31 22.62 -19.26
N GLN A 552 14.08 21.61 -19.67
CA GLN A 552 13.54 20.41 -20.33
C GLN A 552 12.75 19.54 -19.35
N LEU A 553 13.25 19.32 -18.13
CA LEU A 553 12.55 18.55 -17.09
C LEU A 553 11.21 19.19 -16.69
N ILE A 554 11.18 20.51 -16.46
CA ILE A 554 9.94 21.24 -16.19
C ILE A 554 8.96 21.11 -17.36
N LYS A 555 9.42 21.28 -18.61
CA LYS A 555 8.55 21.15 -19.79
C LYS A 555 7.95 19.74 -19.91
N ASN A 556 8.72 18.70 -19.58
CA ASN A 556 8.22 17.32 -19.56
C ASN A 556 7.16 17.15 -18.45
N TYR A 557 7.47 17.56 -17.23
CA TYR A 557 6.52 17.55 -16.10
C TYR A 557 5.22 18.31 -16.40
N GLN A 558 5.31 19.48 -17.04
CA GLN A 558 4.14 20.28 -17.47
C GLN A 558 3.27 19.52 -18.47
N GLY A 559 3.86 18.87 -19.48
CA GLY A 559 3.12 18.05 -20.44
C GLY A 559 2.52 16.78 -19.80
N SER A 560 3.25 16.09 -18.93
CA SER A 560 2.75 14.94 -18.17
C SER A 560 1.59 15.33 -17.23
N LEU A 561 1.64 16.53 -16.65
CA LEU A 561 0.59 17.09 -15.79
C LEU A 561 -0.68 17.43 -16.60
N GLU A 562 -0.53 18.05 -17.78
CA GLU A 562 -1.65 18.35 -18.68
C GLU A 562 -2.33 17.07 -19.18
N ASN A 563 -1.55 16.08 -19.62
CA ASN A 563 -2.06 14.77 -20.05
C ASN A 563 -2.81 14.03 -18.93
N ALA A 564 -2.20 13.93 -17.73
CA ALA A 564 -2.82 13.25 -16.58
C ALA A 564 -4.11 13.95 -16.12
N LEU A 565 -4.14 15.29 -16.15
CA LEU A 565 -5.33 16.07 -15.81
C LEU A 565 -6.44 15.91 -16.86
N SER A 566 -6.11 15.79 -18.16
CA SER A 566 -7.09 15.55 -19.22
C SER A 566 -7.74 14.16 -19.11
N GLU A 567 -6.93 13.10 -18.98
CA GLU A 567 -7.45 11.72 -18.86
C GLU A 567 -8.32 11.55 -17.59
N LEU A 568 -7.92 12.13 -16.46
CA LEU A 568 -8.73 12.10 -15.24
C LEU A 568 -10.02 12.93 -15.32
N LEU A 569 -10.04 14.01 -16.11
CA LEU A 569 -11.29 14.74 -16.39
C LEU A 569 -12.23 13.91 -17.27
N GLU A 570 -11.72 13.23 -18.29
CA GLU A 570 -12.52 12.33 -19.12
C GLU A 570 -13.05 11.13 -18.32
N LEU A 571 -12.21 10.50 -17.48
CA LEU A 571 -12.63 9.44 -16.57
C LEU A 571 -13.65 9.93 -15.53
N GLN A 572 -13.51 11.16 -15.01
CA GLN A 572 -14.52 11.74 -14.12
C GLN A 572 -15.86 11.94 -14.84
N MET A 573 -15.85 12.51 -16.06
CA MET A 573 -17.07 12.72 -16.84
C MET A 573 -17.75 11.39 -17.19
N GLU A 574 -16.97 10.37 -17.55
CA GLU A 574 -17.49 9.03 -17.82
C GLU A 574 -18.18 8.46 -16.57
N LEU A 575 -17.49 8.45 -15.41
CA LEU A 575 -18.04 7.96 -14.15
C LEU A 575 -19.28 8.74 -13.68
N GLU A 576 -19.29 10.07 -13.82
CA GLU A 576 -20.45 10.92 -13.46
C GLU A 576 -21.64 10.74 -14.43
N SER A 577 -21.42 10.22 -15.64
CA SER A 577 -22.49 9.95 -16.62
C SER A 577 -23.24 8.63 -16.36
N GLN A 578 -22.62 7.68 -15.66
CA GLN A 578 -23.11 6.31 -15.55
C GLN A 578 -24.09 6.10 -14.37
N ASN A 579 -25.23 5.47 -14.67
CA ASN A 579 -26.23 5.18 -13.65
C ASN A 579 -25.90 3.88 -12.90
N ALA A 580 -25.46 3.99 -11.64
CA ALA A 580 -25.09 2.87 -10.77
C ALA A 580 -26.15 1.75 -10.67
N ALA A 581 -27.45 2.05 -10.86
CA ALA A 581 -28.53 1.05 -10.91
C ALA A 581 -28.48 0.12 -12.14
N HIS A 582 -27.45 0.23 -12.99
CA HIS A 582 -27.25 -0.62 -14.15
C HIS A 582 -26.25 -1.76 -13.92
N PHE A 583 -25.42 -1.68 -12.88
CA PHE A 583 -24.36 -2.65 -12.57
C PHE A 583 -24.74 -3.59 -11.42
N SER A 584 -23.84 -4.50 -11.03
CA SER A 584 -23.99 -5.21 -9.75
C SER A 584 -23.85 -4.24 -8.58
N SER A 585 -24.44 -4.58 -7.42
CA SER A 585 -24.34 -3.73 -6.23
C SER A 585 -22.90 -3.51 -5.76
N GLU A 586 -22.02 -4.48 -5.98
CA GLU A 586 -20.58 -4.35 -5.68
C GLU A 586 -19.91 -3.39 -6.66
N LEU A 587 -20.06 -3.62 -7.97
CA LEU A 587 -19.42 -2.76 -8.98
C LEU A 587 -19.94 -1.30 -8.89
N GLY A 588 -21.24 -1.11 -8.68
CA GLY A 588 -21.84 0.22 -8.50
C GLY A 588 -21.30 0.96 -7.26
N ASN A 589 -21.11 0.27 -6.14
CA ASN A 589 -20.48 0.84 -4.95
C ASN A 589 -19.01 1.22 -5.23
N GLN A 590 -18.23 0.33 -5.85
CA GLN A 590 -16.82 0.61 -6.17
C GLN A 590 -16.66 1.74 -7.20
N MET A 591 -17.55 1.84 -8.20
CA MET A 591 -17.61 2.96 -9.15
C MET A 591 -17.95 4.29 -8.46
N SER A 592 -18.91 4.30 -7.52
CA SER A 592 -19.23 5.51 -6.75
C SER A 592 -18.03 6.00 -5.94
N ILE A 593 -17.30 5.11 -5.28
CA ILE A 593 -16.11 5.48 -4.49
C ILE A 593 -14.97 5.92 -5.42
N LEU A 594 -14.78 5.25 -6.57
CA LEU A 594 -13.83 5.70 -7.59
C LEU A 594 -14.15 7.12 -8.06
N SER A 595 -15.43 7.45 -8.29
CA SER A 595 -15.84 8.80 -8.72
C SER A 595 -15.41 9.88 -7.72
N ASP A 596 -15.60 9.67 -6.42
CA ASP A 596 -15.17 10.61 -5.38
C ASP A 596 -13.63 10.71 -5.29
N GLU A 597 -12.92 9.59 -5.40
CA GLU A 597 -11.45 9.57 -5.36
C GLU A 597 -10.83 10.22 -6.61
N ILE A 598 -11.34 9.93 -7.81
CA ILE A 598 -10.92 10.59 -9.07
C ILE A 598 -11.17 12.10 -9.00
N LYS A 599 -12.35 12.52 -8.55
CA LYS A 599 -12.70 13.94 -8.35
C LYS A 599 -11.75 14.65 -7.36
N SER A 600 -11.34 13.96 -6.29
CA SER A 600 -10.32 14.43 -5.35
C SER A 600 -8.95 14.59 -6.02
N SER A 601 -8.50 13.58 -6.78
CA SER A 601 -7.25 13.60 -7.55
C SER A 601 -7.22 14.71 -8.61
N THR A 602 -8.28 14.84 -9.41
CA THR A 602 -8.45 15.91 -10.41
C THR A 602 -8.39 17.30 -9.78
N ASN A 603 -8.99 17.50 -8.60
CA ASN A 603 -8.91 18.77 -7.89
C ASN A 603 -7.47 19.10 -7.44
N LYS A 604 -6.73 18.12 -6.87
CA LYS A 604 -5.32 18.28 -6.48
C LYS A 604 -4.44 18.64 -7.69
N LEU A 605 -4.61 17.92 -8.80
CA LEU A 605 -3.84 18.14 -10.03
C LEU A 605 -4.18 19.48 -10.68
N ARG A 606 -5.43 19.96 -10.58
CA ARG A 606 -5.81 21.31 -11.03
C ARG A 606 -5.10 22.40 -10.21
N SER A 607 -4.96 22.23 -8.89
CA SER A 607 -4.17 23.14 -8.05
C SER A 607 -2.68 23.11 -8.39
N LEU A 608 -2.09 21.93 -8.65
CA LEU A 608 -0.72 21.82 -9.16
C LEU A 608 -0.57 22.49 -10.54
N GLY A 609 -1.59 22.38 -11.41
CA GLY A 609 -1.66 23.06 -12.70
C GLY A 609 -1.66 24.59 -12.61
N GLN A 610 -2.05 25.17 -11.48
CA GLN A 610 -1.95 26.61 -11.22
C GLN A 610 -0.54 27.05 -10.80
N LEU A 611 0.26 26.15 -10.23
CA LEU A 611 1.66 26.39 -9.84
C LEU A 611 2.65 26.05 -10.97
N SER A 612 2.26 25.16 -11.89
CA SER A 612 3.03 24.77 -13.08
C SER A 612 3.64 25.94 -13.88
N PRO A 613 2.92 27.07 -14.15
CA PRO A 613 3.47 28.19 -14.91
C PRO A 613 4.56 29.00 -14.18
N ILE A 614 4.55 29.03 -12.84
CA ILE A 614 5.55 29.75 -12.04
C ILE A 614 6.78 28.88 -11.71
N LEU A 615 6.73 27.58 -12.00
CA LEU A 615 7.80 26.64 -11.68
C LEU A 615 9.18 26.99 -12.31
N PRO A 616 9.29 27.52 -13.55
CA PRO A 616 10.57 27.99 -14.09
C PRO A 616 11.15 29.20 -13.34
N ASP A 617 10.30 30.10 -12.86
CA ASP A 617 10.72 31.29 -12.11
C ASP A 617 11.15 30.91 -10.68
N LEU A 618 10.36 30.05 -10.02
CA LEU A 618 10.64 29.52 -8.69
C LEU A 618 11.94 28.68 -8.65
N LEU A 619 12.24 27.97 -9.73
CA LEU A 619 13.47 27.19 -9.88
C LEU A 619 14.62 27.95 -10.56
N ALA A 620 14.51 29.28 -10.74
CA ALA A 620 15.60 30.13 -11.25
C ALA A 620 16.22 29.62 -12.58
N VAL A 621 15.38 29.25 -13.55
CA VAL A 621 15.85 28.67 -14.83
C VAL A 621 16.51 29.76 -15.69
N GLY A 622 17.80 29.61 -15.96
CA GLY A 622 18.61 30.60 -16.70
C GLY A 622 19.13 31.75 -15.84
N GLU A 623 19.00 31.67 -14.51
CA GLU A 623 19.39 32.74 -13.59
C GLU A 623 19.83 32.18 -12.21
N LYS A 624 20.04 33.10 -11.26
CA LYS A 624 20.40 32.79 -9.85
C LYS A 624 19.52 33.62 -8.92
N LYS A 625 18.78 32.96 -8.03
CA LYS A 625 17.87 33.58 -7.05
C LYS A 625 18.21 33.16 -5.62
N ASN A 626 18.07 34.12 -4.70
CA ASN A 626 18.27 33.92 -3.27
C ASN A 626 16.90 33.98 -2.59
N TYR A 627 16.46 32.87 -2.02
CA TYR A 627 15.22 32.74 -1.27
C TYR A 627 15.50 32.84 0.23
N TYR A 628 14.58 33.44 0.98
CA TYR A 628 14.59 33.44 2.45
C TYR A 628 13.32 32.73 2.92
N VAL A 629 13.47 31.48 3.34
CA VAL A 629 12.37 30.65 3.82
C VAL A 629 12.20 30.88 5.33
N LEU A 630 11.03 31.36 5.71
CA LEU A 630 10.68 31.60 7.12
C LEU A 630 10.30 30.27 7.79
N LEU A 631 10.95 29.93 8.90
CA LEU A 631 10.72 28.70 9.66
C LEU A 631 9.97 29.04 10.95
N GLN A 632 8.72 28.59 11.04
CA GLN A 632 7.81 28.88 12.14
C GLN A 632 7.56 27.64 13.02
N ASP A 633 7.47 27.86 14.33
CA ASP A 633 7.04 26.88 15.32
C ASP A 633 5.54 27.00 15.56
N ASN A 634 4.77 25.99 15.16
CA ASN A 634 3.32 25.99 15.29
C ASN A 634 2.81 25.64 16.71
N GLN A 635 3.71 25.32 17.65
CA GLN A 635 3.36 25.12 19.06
C GLN A 635 3.15 26.46 19.78
N GLU A 636 3.81 27.53 19.32
CA GLU A 636 3.61 28.89 19.81
C GLU A 636 2.94 29.75 18.73
N LEU A 637 1.61 29.74 18.69
CA LEU A 637 0.84 30.37 17.60
C LEU A 637 1.12 31.89 17.45
N ARG A 638 1.16 32.32 16.18
CA ARG A 638 1.12 33.71 15.70
C ARG A 638 0.20 33.77 14.47
N PRO A 639 -0.35 34.93 14.07
CA PRO A 639 -1.33 35.02 12.99
C PRO A 639 -0.96 34.39 11.65
N THR A 640 0.33 34.32 11.27
CA THR A 640 0.75 33.67 10.01
C THR A 640 1.00 32.16 10.10
N GLY A 641 0.83 31.54 11.29
CA GLY A 641 0.88 30.09 11.49
C GLY A 641 1.64 29.62 12.74
N GLY A 642 2.64 30.38 13.18
CA GLY A 642 3.49 30.04 14.32
C GLY A 642 4.60 31.06 14.59
N PHE A 643 5.28 30.93 15.73
CA PHE A 643 6.37 31.79 16.15
C PHE A 643 7.57 31.68 15.19
N LEU A 644 8.08 32.80 14.67
CA LEU A 644 9.19 32.76 13.74
C LEU A 644 10.50 32.42 14.48
N GLN A 645 10.99 31.20 14.31
CA GLN A 645 12.15 30.66 15.03
C GLN A 645 13.46 30.85 14.25
N ALA A 646 13.42 30.73 12.92
CA ALA A 646 14.59 30.83 12.05
C ALA A 646 14.25 31.28 10.63
N VAL A 647 15.29 31.65 9.88
CA VAL A 647 15.25 31.95 8.45
C VAL A 647 16.30 31.11 7.74
N ALA A 648 15.90 30.33 6.75
CA ALA A 648 16.82 29.62 5.86
C ALA A 648 17.06 30.46 4.59
N ALA A 649 18.28 30.97 4.43
CA ALA A 649 18.73 31.56 3.18
C ALA A 649 19.14 30.42 2.22
N VAL A 650 18.48 30.32 1.06
CA VAL A 650 18.71 29.26 0.07
C VAL A 650 18.98 29.88 -1.29
N THR A 651 20.12 29.52 -1.88
CA THR A 651 20.55 30.02 -3.19
C THR A 651 20.28 28.97 -4.26
N ILE A 652 19.39 29.28 -5.21
CA ILE A 652 19.07 28.40 -6.35
C ILE A 652 19.66 29.01 -7.63
N GLU A 653 20.33 28.19 -8.42
CA GLU A 653 20.93 28.56 -9.71
C GLU A 653 20.66 27.43 -10.71
N ASP A 654 20.06 27.76 -11.86
CA ASP A 654 19.69 26.78 -12.89
C ASP A 654 18.93 25.55 -12.34
N GLY A 655 18.01 25.78 -11.42
CA GLY A 655 17.22 24.74 -10.77
C GLY A 655 17.96 23.89 -9.75
N ARG A 656 19.14 24.28 -9.28
CA ARG A 656 19.94 23.54 -8.28
C ARG A 656 20.21 24.40 -7.05
N ILE A 657 20.15 23.82 -5.86
CA ILE A 657 20.59 24.49 -4.63
C ILE A 657 22.13 24.55 -4.64
N THR A 658 22.70 25.75 -4.62
CA THR A 658 24.16 25.99 -4.66
C THR A 658 24.74 26.46 -3.33
N ASP A 659 23.92 27.01 -2.45
CA ASP A 659 24.25 27.35 -1.06
C ASP A 659 22.97 27.32 -0.21
N HIS A 660 23.07 26.94 1.06
CA HIS A 660 21.96 27.00 2.01
C HIS A 660 22.47 27.21 3.44
N GLN A 661 21.89 28.18 4.15
CA GLN A 661 22.35 28.59 5.48
C GLN A 661 21.14 28.92 6.36
N VAL A 662 21.03 28.28 7.53
CA VAL A 662 19.93 28.50 8.49
C VAL A 662 20.40 29.41 9.62
N TYR A 663 19.66 30.49 9.85
CA TYR A 663 19.93 31.49 10.87
C TYR A 663 18.76 31.54 11.86
N THR A 664 19.02 31.41 13.17
CA THR A 664 17.97 31.68 14.18
C THR A 664 17.66 33.18 14.23
N VAL A 665 16.40 33.53 14.47
CA VAL A 665 15.97 34.94 14.57
C VAL A 665 16.80 35.74 15.58
N ASN A 666 17.14 35.15 16.73
CA ASN A 666 17.99 35.78 17.74
C ASN A 666 19.40 36.09 17.20
N ALA A 667 19.97 35.24 16.35
CA ALA A 667 21.27 35.48 15.71
C ALA A 667 21.21 36.55 14.60
N ILE A 668 20.03 36.82 14.04
CA ILE A 668 19.78 37.93 13.11
C ILE A 668 19.56 39.23 13.90
N ASP A 669 18.72 39.23 14.93
CA ASP A 669 18.42 40.39 15.78
C ASP A 669 19.68 41.01 16.41
N LEU A 670 20.63 40.17 16.85
CA LEU A 670 21.94 40.61 17.35
C LEU A 670 22.80 41.35 16.32
N ARG A 671 22.44 41.29 15.03
CA ARG A 671 23.10 41.97 13.90
C ARG A 671 22.29 43.14 13.36
N VAL A 672 21.04 43.33 13.80
CA VAL A 672 20.17 44.44 13.37
C VAL A 672 20.67 45.75 13.98
N LEU A 673 21.11 46.67 13.12
CA LEU A 673 21.53 48.02 13.51
C LEU A 673 20.31 48.93 13.70
N GLY A 674 20.19 49.50 14.91
CA GLY A 674 19.08 50.37 15.29
C GLY A 674 18.14 49.71 16.32
N ASN A 675 17.06 50.42 16.63
CA ASN A 675 16.00 49.92 17.51
C ASN A 675 14.65 50.27 16.88
N LEU A 676 13.81 49.26 16.66
CA LEU A 676 12.42 49.44 16.29
C LEU A 676 11.59 49.28 17.56
N ASN A 677 10.72 50.24 17.84
CA ASN A 677 9.79 50.12 18.98
C ASN A 677 8.77 49.01 18.67
N ALA A 678 8.38 48.26 19.70
CA ALA A 678 7.27 47.32 19.61
C ALA A 678 5.94 48.02 19.31
N SER A 679 4.95 47.26 18.84
CA SER A 679 3.56 47.71 18.92
C SER A 679 3.11 47.75 20.40
N PRO A 680 2.13 48.59 20.77
CA PRO A 680 1.59 48.59 22.14
C PRO A 680 1.06 47.23 22.58
N GLU A 681 0.68 46.36 21.64
CA GLU A 681 0.23 45.00 21.88
C GLU A 681 1.39 44.08 22.25
N ILE A 682 2.48 44.07 21.48
CA ILE A 682 3.70 43.32 21.79
C ILE A 682 4.26 43.76 23.15
N GLU A 683 4.30 45.07 23.42
CA GLU A 683 4.76 45.61 24.71
C GLU A 683 3.82 45.23 25.87
N THR A 684 2.51 45.13 25.63
CA THR A 684 1.52 44.72 26.67
C THR A 684 1.49 43.22 26.92
N PHE A 685 1.61 42.39 25.87
CA PHE A 685 1.40 40.93 25.96
C PHE A 685 2.68 40.13 26.10
N LEU A 686 3.79 40.57 25.49
CA LEU A 686 5.10 39.92 25.60
C LEU A 686 6.05 40.64 26.58
N GLY A 687 5.74 41.90 26.95
CA GLY A 687 6.61 42.73 27.79
C GLY A 687 7.84 43.29 27.07
N GLU A 688 7.91 43.12 25.74
CA GLU A 688 9.04 43.56 24.91
C GLU A 688 8.77 44.96 24.35
N SER A 689 9.57 45.95 24.73
CA SER A 689 9.48 47.32 24.21
C SER A 689 10.15 47.49 22.83
N ARG A 690 10.84 46.44 22.34
CA ARG A 690 11.51 46.38 21.03
C ARG A 690 10.79 45.39 20.12
N LEU A 691 10.56 45.77 18.86
CA LEU A 691 10.18 44.82 17.83
C LEU A 691 11.38 43.96 17.43
N HIS A 692 11.26 42.66 17.65
CA HIS A 692 12.21 41.62 17.26
C HIS A 692 11.78 40.95 15.96
N LEU A 693 12.72 40.40 15.18
CA LEU A 693 12.38 39.69 13.93
C LEU A 693 11.44 38.50 14.20
N ARG A 694 11.61 37.82 15.34
CA ARG A 694 10.75 36.71 15.78
C ARG A 694 9.28 37.07 15.98
N ASP A 695 9.00 38.36 16.21
CA ASP A 695 7.69 38.94 16.46
C ASP A 695 7.23 39.81 15.25
N ALA A 696 7.96 39.78 14.13
CA ALA A 696 7.61 40.49 12.90
C ALA A 696 6.39 39.90 12.18
N ASN A 697 5.89 38.75 12.62
CA ASN A 697 4.62 38.15 12.17
C ASN A 697 3.50 38.24 13.22
N TRP A 698 3.57 39.23 14.10
CA TRP A 698 2.50 39.58 15.05
C TRP A 698 1.24 40.11 14.34
N ASP A 699 1.42 40.75 13.18
CA ASP A 699 0.36 41.07 12.22
C ASP A 699 0.48 40.09 11.03
N PRO A 700 -0.62 39.62 10.39
CA PRO A 700 -0.55 38.85 9.16
C PRO A 700 -0.31 39.67 7.87
N ASP A 701 -0.50 40.99 7.88
CA ASP A 701 -0.33 41.90 6.72
C ASP A 701 1.01 42.68 6.70
#